data_AF-A0A9W5Y4E3-F1
#
_entry.id   AF-A0A9W5Y4E3-F1
#
_cell.length_a   1.000
_cell.length_b   1.000
_cell.length_c   1.000
_cell.angle_alpha   90.00
_cell.angle_beta   90.00
_cell.angle_gamma   90.00
#
_symmetry.space_group_name_H-M   'P 1'
#
loop_
_entity.id
_entity.type
_entity.pdbx_description
1 polymer ?
#
loop_
_entity_poly.entity_id
_entity_poly.type
_entity_poly.pdbx_seq_one_letter_code
_entity_poly.pdbx_strand_id
1 'polypeptide(L)'
;MENTKKTYDSVNIMRMVCAILVIVIHTSAFYSLGKIPGAILSNVIARIAVPFFFITTGYFFYDKYNREGYVKKYVKRILIYYLGFSVAYTVFVFNYIKQRNSTIEITIKNILFNGVSGALWYLPALIISILVVALLLKRNWIKALVILSILAYTLGLLGDSYNGLITGTPLESIVEAYNSIFVYTRNGICFGVPFITLGVLINKYSLNNKVKKTRIWIGLFSMFFVFEAYYLIANNIPRDNNMYISLVLLVPFIFMGLLNSKKVISQRKSKLYRDMSLWIYCIHELFMMFIIINIPKVATNTVIMFIIVTGLSIVTAYIAVRKKAPEYETYKKKEITKISAVLICSIIFIVTANGKLVATEASGQINAAFDLKIDEKAPSSNIVGPMWKVSKGDSNLYIYGSLGIGTKDMYPLSSKVEDAVKQSEEIVLEFEYDKIDGSERNGILMLKSGDSFEKHLSKEALVIYQGKIKEFKADYSKINKQVKAGYLPQDLIVAYNATYGKDGLRYTPDLYFFDEARKSKKNIIVIGDMYKNLEDQIDLPDEVVDAQMKLLKYFNKESVAKTEIALEEWKNGNIDEADNKLNDRYVVPAGERENFDKLNTIVNKYNESIETKYIKQYTEKIDGYLNDKKKYFVVIPTNYLDGGDGIIKSLKEKGCTIEQIR
;
A
#
# COMPACT_ATOMS: atom_id res chain seq x y z
N MET A 1 8.48 -14.19 -58.41
CA MET A 1 8.88 -13.90 -57.02
C MET A 1 7.69 -13.21 -56.35
N GLU A 2 6.92 -13.96 -55.57
CA GLU A 2 5.82 -13.39 -54.79
C GLU A 2 6.35 -12.30 -53.85
N ASN A 3 5.69 -11.14 -53.89
CA ASN A 3 6.03 -9.97 -53.10
C ASN A 3 5.67 -10.25 -51.63
N THR A 4 6.52 -10.98 -50.91
CA THR A 4 6.30 -11.34 -49.50
C THR A 4 6.22 -10.08 -48.67
N LYS A 5 4.99 -9.67 -48.34
CA LYS A 5 4.67 -8.52 -47.50
C LYS A 5 5.44 -8.66 -46.17
N LYS A 6 6.40 -7.76 -45.92
CA LYS A 6 7.24 -7.77 -44.71
C LYS A 6 6.38 -7.94 -43.45
N THR A 7 6.52 -9.07 -42.75
CA THR A 7 5.80 -9.35 -41.50
C THR A 7 6.61 -8.85 -40.30
N TYR A 8 5.93 -8.21 -39.34
CA TYR A 8 6.57 -7.66 -38.12
C TYR A 8 6.40 -8.64 -36.94
N ASP A 9 6.78 -9.90 -37.17
CA ASP A 9 6.46 -11.03 -36.30
C ASP A 9 7.10 -10.90 -34.92
N SER A 10 8.37 -10.53 -34.86
CA SER A 10 9.09 -10.34 -33.59
C SER A 10 8.50 -9.20 -32.76
N VAL A 11 8.04 -8.13 -33.42
CA VAL A 11 7.34 -7.01 -32.76
C VAL A 11 6.00 -7.48 -32.18
N ASN A 12 5.23 -8.27 -32.93
CA ASN A 12 3.95 -8.79 -32.44
C ASN A 12 4.09 -9.77 -31.27
N ILE A 13 5.15 -10.60 -31.27
CA ILE A 13 5.51 -11.44 -30.11
C ILE A 13 5.83 -10.56 -28.91
N MET A 14 6.68 -9.54 -29.08
CA MET A 14 7.06 -8.66 -27.98
C MET A 14 5.86 -7.89 -27.41
N ARG A 15 4.88 -7.50 -28.24
CA ARG A 15 3.62 -6.91 -27.74
C ARG A 15 2.89 -7.84 -26.78
N MET A 16 2.86 -9.14 -27.05
CA MET A 16 2.28 -10.14 -26.13
C MET A 16 3.06 -10.22 -24.82
N VAL A 17 4.40 -10.24 -24.90
CA VAL A 17 5.28 -10.20 -23.72
C VAL A 17 5.03 -8.93 -22.89
N CYS A 18 4.98 -7.77 -23.52
CA CYS A 18 4.68 -6.50 -22.84
C CYS A 18 3.30 -6.50 -22.20
N ALA A 19 2.29 -7.14 -22.81
CA ALA A 19 0.96 -7.25 -22.18
C ALA A 19 1.01 -8.08 -20.90
N ILE A 20 1.82 -9.15 -20.86
CA ILE A 20 2.05 -9.94 -19.64
C ILE A 20 2.86 -9.14 -18.61
N LEU A 21 3.87 -8.38 -19.04
CA LEU A 21 4.63 -7.49 -18.15
C LEU A 21 3.73 -6.41 -17.51
N VAL A 22 2.69 -5.95 -18.19
CA VAL A 22 1.69 -5.07 -17.55
C VAL A 22 0.98 -5.79 -16.40
N ILE A 23 0.61 -7.08 -16.57
CA ILE A 23 0.03 -7.87 -15.48
C ILE A 23 1.02 -8.03 -14.32
N VAL A 24 2.30 -8.26 -14.62
CA VAL A 24 3.38 -8.32 -13.61
C VAL A 24 3.38 -7.06 -12.73
N ILE A 25 3.29 -5.87 -13.34
CA ILE A 25 3.24 -4.59 -12.61
C ILE A 25 2.03 -4.54 -11.68
N HIS A 26 0.83 -4.82 -12.20
CA HIS A 26 -0.40 -4.61 -11.43
C HIS A 26 -0.67 -5.68 -10.37
N THR A 27 -0.19 -6.90 -10.59
CA THR A 27 -0.31 -8.00 -9.60
C THR A 27 0.83 -8.00 -8.58
N SER A 28 1.79 -7.08 -8.69
CA SER A 28 3.02 -7.07 -7.89
C SER A 28 3.67 -8.46 -7.87
N ALA A 29 3.79 -9.06 -9.05
CA ALA A 29 4.15 -10.46 -9.17
C ALA A 29 5.46 -10.76 -8.43
N PHE A 30 5.49 -11.92 -7.75
CA PHE A 30 6.66 -12.43 -7.00
C PHE A 30 7.08 -11.64 -5.76
N TYR A 31 6.38 -10.58 -5.36
CA TYR A 31 6.60 -9.94 -4.05
C TYR A 31 6.41 -10.90 -2.87
N SER A 32 5.51 -11.88 -2.99
CA SER A 32 5.32 -12.97 -2.03
C SER A 32 6.48 -13.97 -1.97
N LEU A 33 7.46 -13.93 -2.89
CA LEU A 33 8.70 -14.71 -2.81
C LEU A 33 9.87 -13.91 -2.21
N GLY A 34 9.67 -12.60 -1.98
CA GLY A 34 10.69 -11.71 -1.43
C GLY A 34 10.67 -10.32 -2.08
N LYS A 35 11.08 -9.31 -1.29
CA LYS A 35 11.09 -7.89 -1.73
C LYS A 35 12.00 -7.65 -2.94
N ILE A 36 13.17 -8.29 -2.99
CA ILE A 36 14.17 -8.11 -4.06
C ILE A 36 13.64 -8.64 -5.41
N PRO A 37 13.25 -9.93 -5.56
CA PRO A 37 12.75 -10.43 -6.83
C PRO A 37 11.48 -9.70 -7.30
N GLY A 38 10.56 -9.38 -6.37
CA GLY A 38 9.37 -8.60 -6.67
C GLY A 38 9.68 -7.19 -7.19
N ALA A 39 10.57 -6.46 -6.52
CA ALA A 39 10.96 -5.10 -6.91
C ALA A 39 11.71 -5.07 -8.26
N ILE A 40 12.67 -5.96 -8.48
CA ILE A 40 13.41 -6.01 -9.76
C ILE A 40 12.45 -6.29 -10.92
N LEU A 41 11.57 -7.28 -10.78
CA LEU A 41 10.70 -7.65 -11.89
C LEU A 41 9.59 -6.62 -12.11
N SER A 42 8.85 -6.25 -11.06
CA SER A 42 7.65 -5.41 -11.18
C SER A 42 7.96 -3.92 -11.28
N ASN A 43 9.01 -3.43 -10.59
CA ASN A 43 9.35 -2.02 -10.60
C ASN A 43 10.44 -1.64 -11.61
N VAL A 44 11.24 -2.59 -12.09
CA VAL A 44 12.30 -2.29 -13.07
C VAL A 44 11.98 -2.94 -14.42
N ILE A 45 12.15 -4.26 -14.55
CA ILE A 45 12.08 -4.94 -15.87
C ILE A 45 10.75 -4.70 -16.58
N ALA A 46 9.64 -4.78 -15.86
CA ALA A 46 8.31 -4.65 -16.46
C ALA A 46 8.02 -3.24 -17.01
N ARG A 47 8.76 -2.20 -16.59
CA ARG A 47 8.57 -0.81 -17.03
C ARG A 47 8.88 -0.58 -18.52
N ILE A 48 9.52 -1.54 -19.19
CA ILE A 48 9.71 -1.54 -20.65
C ILE A 48 8.38 -1.63 -21.41
N ALA A 49 7.33 -2.19 -20.81
CA ALA A 49 6.10 -2.57 -21.51
C ALA A 49 5.36 -1.39 -22.16
N VAL A 50 5.06 -0.35 -21.39
CA VAL A 50 4.25 0.79 -21.87
C VAL A 50 5.01 1.63 -22.92
N PRO A 51 6.28 2.01 -22.71
CA PRO A 51 7.10 2.65 -23.74
C PRO A 51 7.13 1.87 -25.06
N PHE A 52 7.23 0.54 -24.98
CA PHE A 52 7.26 -0.31 -26.17
C PHE A 52 5.97 -0.23 -26.97
N PHE A 53 4.80 -0.21 -26.31
CA PHE A 53 3.52 -0.03 -26.98
C PHE A 53 3.40 1.35 -27.68
N PHE A 54 3.90 2.42 -27.06
CA PHE A 54 3.92 3.75 -27.67
C PHE A 54 4.86 3.84 -28.88
N ILE A 55 6.10 3.35 -28.78
CA ILE A 55 7.04 3.30 -29.92
C ILE A 55 6.46 2.49 -31.07
N THR A 56 5.91 1.31 -30.78
CA THR A 56 5.26 0.46 -31.78
C THR A 56 4.13 1.21 -32.49
N THR A 57 3.34 1.97 -31.73
CA THR A 57 2.27 2.79 -32.31
C THR A 57 2.83 3.87 -33.22
N GLY A 58 3.81 4.66 -32.76
CA GLY A 58 4.40 5.75 -33.55
C GLY A 58 5.03 5.29 -34.86
N TYR A 59 5.75 4.16 -34.83
CA TYR A 59 6.37 3.57 -36.01
C TYR A 59 5.35 3.26 -37.11
N PHE A 60 4.26 2.56 -36.77
CA PHE A 60 3.23 2.21 -37.76
C PHE A 60 2.26 3.34 -38.08
N PHE A 61 2.17 4.34 -37.22
CA PHE A 61 1.36 5.54 -37.44
C PHE A 61 1.95 6.43 -38.54
N TYR A 62 3.29 6.53 -38.61
CA TYR A 62 3.98 7.40 -39.58
C TYR A 62 3.67 7.06 -41.05
N ASP A 63 3.45 5.80 -41.42
CA ASP A 63 3.13 5.43 -42.81
C ASP A 63 1.69 5.80 -43.23
N LYS A 64 0.86 6.23 -42.28
CA LYS A 64 -0.60 6.32 -42.44
C LYS A 64 -1.21 7.64 -41.99
N TYR A 65 -0.49 8.46 -41.21
CA TYR A 65 -1.05 9.69 -40.62
C TYR A 65 -1.61 10.68 -41.65
N ASN A 66 -1.01 10.74 -42.84
CA ASN A 66 -1.42 11.66 -43.89
C ASN A 66 -2.57 11.13 -44.76
N ARG A 67 -3.00 9.87 -44.55
CA ARG A 67 -4.16 9.31 -45.26
C ARG A 67 -5.43 9.97 -44.74
N GLU A 68 -6.30 10.36 -45.66
CA GLU A 68 -7.53 11.06 -45.35
C GLU A 68 -8.39 10.29 -44.33
N GLY A 69 -8.84 10.99 -43.29
CA GLY A 69 -9.67 10.41 -42.23
C GLY A 69 -8.99 9.36 -41.34
N TYR A 70 -7.73 8.98 -41.56
CA TYR A 70 -7.05 7.91 -40.82
C TYR A 70 -6.95 8.22 -39.32
N VAL A 71 -6.50 9.43 -38.96
CA VAL A 71 -6.37 9.86 -37.56
C VAL A 71 -7.72 9.79 -36.83
N LYS A 72 -8.79 10.30 -37.45
CA LYS A 72 -10.15 10.25 -36.90
C LYS A 72 -10.64 8.81 -36.69
N LYS A 73 -10.42 7.92 -37.67
CA LYS A 73 -10.76 6.49 -37.57
C LYS A 73 -9.95 5.78 -36.47
N TYR A 74 -8.66 6.12 -36.34
CA TYR A 74 -7.79 5.56 -35.31
C TYR A 74 -8.27 5.98 -33.91
N VAL A 75 -8.45 7.29 -33.68
CA VAL A 75 -8.93 7.82 -32.39
C VAL A 75 -10.30 7.26 -32.04
N LYS A 76 -11.26 7.24 -32.99
CA LYS A 76 -12.59 6.64 -32.77
C LYS A 76 -12.49 5.19 -32.33
N ARG A 77 -11.62 4.39 -32.97
CA ARG A 77 -11.41 2.99 -32.60
C ARG A 77 -10.92 2.88 -31.15
N ILE A 78 -9.88 3.62 -30.77
CA ILE A 78 -9.32 3.56 -29.40
C ILE A 78 -10.34 4.04 -28.37
N LEU A 79 -11.10 5.10 -28.68
CA LEU A 79 -12.16 5.62 -27.82
C LEU A 79 -13.27 4.58 -27.58
N ILE A 80 -13.66 3.80 -28.60
CA ILE A 80 -14.63 2.71 -28.44
C ILE A 80 -14.12 1.63 -27.47
N TYR A 81 -12.84 1.23 -27.59
CA TYR A 81 -12.24 0.31 -26.64
C TYR A 81 -12.24 0.90 -25.23
N TYR A 82 -11.80 2.15 -25.09
CA TYR A 82 -11.75 2.82 -23.81
C TYR A 82 -13.12 2.87 -23.14
N LEU A 83 -14.14 3.42 -23.82
CA LEU A 83 -15.49 3.55 -23.26
C LEU A 83 -16.13 2.19 -22.98
N GLY A 84 -15.95 1.19 -23.87
CA GLY A 84 -16.51 -0.14 -23.68
C GLY A 84 -15.95 -0.85 -22.44
N PHE A 85 -14.64 -0.78 -22.22
CA PHE A 85 -14.02 -1.34 -21.02
C PHE A 85 -14.31 -0.48 -19.78
N SER A 86 -14.33 0.84 -19.89
CA SER A 86 -14.73 1.72 -18.79
C SER A 86 -16.13 1.38 -18.26
N VAL A 87 -17.11 1.15 -19.15
CA VAL A 87 -18.45 0.70 -18.74
C VAL A 87 -18.40 -0.66 -18.05
N ALA A 88 -17.67 -1.63 -18.60
CA ALA A 88 -17.52 -2.94 -17.96
C ALA A 88 -16.94 -2.82 -16.55
N TYR A 89 -15.86 -2.06 -16.37
CA TYR A 89 -15.26 -1.82 -15.06
C TYR A 89 -16.22 -1.16 -14.08
N THR A 90 -16.98 -0.16 -14.54
CA THR A 90 -18.01 0.50 -13.73
C THR A 90 -19.08 -0.47 -13.27
N VAL A 91 -19.53 -1.40 -14.11
CA VAL A 91 -20.57 -2.38 -13.74
C VAL A 91 -20.03 -3.41 -12.72
N PHE A 92 -18.84 -3.93 -12.94
CA PHE A 92 -18.29 -5.02 -12.11
C PHE A 92 -17.64 -4.56 -10.81
N VAL A 93 -17.19 -3.30 -10.73
CA VAL A 93 -16.38 -2.78 -9.61
C VAL A 93 -16.91 -1.41 -9.14
N PHE A 94 -18.23 -1.18 -9.28
CA PHE A 94 -18.88 0.11 -9.01
C PHE A 94 -18.55 0.69 -7.63
N ASN A 95 -18.68 -0.12 -6.58
CA ASN A 95 -18.48 0.32 -5.21
C ASN A 95 -17.04 0.79 -4.95
N TYR A 96 -16.06 0.12 -5.54
CA TYR A 96 -14.65 0.54 -5.49
C TYR A 96 -14.44 1.86 -6.22
N ILE A 97 -15.02 2.02 -7.42
CA ILE A 97 -14.90 3.26 -8.21
C ILE A 97 -15.59 4.43 -7.49
N LYS A 98 -16.71 4.17 -6.83
CA LYS A 98 -17.43 5.16 -6.01
C LYS A 98 -16.60 5.59 -4.80
N GLN A 99 -15.97 4.65 -4.09
CA GLN A 99 -15.08 4.98 -2.97
C GLN A 99 -13.86 5.79 -3.40
N ARG A 100 -13.29 5.49 -4.58
CA ARG A 100 -12.11 6.18 -5.12
C ARG A 100 -12.37 7.63 -5.55
N ASN A 101 -13.61 7.96 -5.92
CA ASN A 101 -13.96 9.27 -6.46
C ASN A 101 -14.81 10.07 -5.48
N SER A 102 -14.17 10.96 -4.71
CA SER A 102 -14.85 11.79 -3.70
C SER A 102 -15.67 12.95 -4.26
N THR A 103 -15.37 13.42 -5.49
CA THR A 103 -16.09 14.51 -6.16
C THR A 103 -16.36 14.22 -7.64
N ILE A 104 -17.32 14.94 -8.22
CA ILE A 104 -17.62 14.87 -9.66
C ILE A 104 -16.43 15.31 -10.51
N GLU A 105 -15.68 16.32 -10.05
CA GLU A 105 -14.49 16.81 -10.73
C GLU A 105 -13.41 15.73 -10.82
N ILE A 106 -13.12 15.05 -9.70
CA ILE A 106 -12.15 13.96 -9.65
C ILE A 106 -12.61 12.78 -10.52
N THR A 107 -13.93 12.49 -10.51
CA THR A 107 -14.52 11.47 -11.38
C THR A 107 -14.27 11.78 -12.85
N ILE A 108 -14.55 13.03 -13.28
CA ILE A 108 -14.34 13.48 -14.65
C ILE A 108 -12.85 13.42 -15.01
N LYS A 109 -11.94 13.91 -14.15
CA LYS A 109 -10.49 13.85 -14.38
C LYS A 109 -9.99 12.42 -14.50
N ASN A 110 -10.47 11.49 -13.67
CA ASN A 110 -10.12 10.09 -13.77
C ASN A 110 -10.63 9.46 -15.08
N ILE A 111 -11.88 9.73 -15.48
CA ILE A 111 -12.41 9.26 -16.77
C ILE A 111 -11.66 9.88 -17.95
N LEU A 112 -11.19 11.11 -17.86
CA LEU A 112 -10.50 11.76 -18.98
C LEU A 112 -9.02 11.37 -19.09
N PHE A 113 -8.32 11.12 -17.98
CA PHE A 113 -6.87 11.02 -17.99
C PHE A 113 -6.30 9.78 -17.30
N ASN A 114 -6.91 9.30 -16.22
CA ASN A 114 -6.36 8.20 -15.41
C ASN A 114 -6.99 6.82 -15.73
N GLY A 115 -8.10 6.80 -16.45
CA GLY A 115 -8.95 5.62 -16.56
C GLY A 115 -9.80 5.40 -15.30
N VAL A 116 -10.91 4.68 -15.45
CA VAL A 116 -11.88 4.42 -14.38
C VAL A 116 -11.27 3.69 -13.17
N SER A 117 -10.30 2.80 -13.41
CA SER A 117 -9.62 1.99 -12.40
C SER A 117 -8.14 2.34 -12.18
N GLY A 118 -7.58 3.23 -13.01
CA GLY A 118 -6.18 3.60 -12.94
C GLY A 118 -5.27 2.85 -13.92
N ALA A 119 -5.47 1.56 -14.24
CA ALA A 119 -4.61 0.92 -15.26
C ALA A 119 -4.97 1.32 -16.69
N LEU A 120 -6.21 1.73 -16.97
CA LEU A 120 -6.69 2.12 -18.32
C LEU A 120 -6.16 3.47 -18.83
N TRP A 121 -5.33 4.18 -18.04
CA TRP A 121 -4.74 5.49 -18.36
C TRP A 121 -4.02 5.56 -19.73
N TYR A 122 -3.46 4.42 -20.20
CA TYR A 122 -2.75 4.35 -21.48
C TYR A 122 -3.64 4.75 -22.65
N LEU A 123 -4.93 4.39 -22.67
CA LEU A 123 -5.81 4.64 -23.82
C LEU A 123 -6.12 6.14 -23.99
N PRO A 124 -6.49 6.89 -22.93
CA PRO A 124 -6.56 8.36 -23.03
C PRO A 124 -5.23 9.00 -23.42
N ALA A 125 -4.11 8.61 -22.79
CA ALA A 125 -2.79 9.14 -23.13
C ALA A 125 -2.41 8.87 -24.60
N LEU A 126 -2.78 7.70 -25.13
CA LEU A 126 -2.60 7.34 -26.54
C LEU A 126 -3.42 8.22 -27.47
N ILE A 127 -4.68 8.52 -27.13
CA ILE A 127 -5.53 9.41 -27.92
C ILE A 127 -4.91 10.81 -27.98
N ILE A 128 -4.57 11.37 -26.82
CA ILE A 128 -3.94 12.70 -26.70
C ILE A 128 -2.65 12.74 -27.52
N SER A 129 -1.79 11.73 -27.36
CA SER A 129 -0.49 11.69 -28.02
C SER A 129 -0.62 11.58 -29.54
N ILE A 130 -1.57 10.79 -30.04
CA ILE A 130 -1.85 10.70 -31.49
C ILE A 130 -2.34 12.02 -32.05
N LEU A 131 -3.22 12.74 -31.34
CA LEU A 131 -3.71 14.05 -31.77
C LEU A 131 -2.57 15.08 -31.86
N VAL A 132 -1.75 15.17 -30.82
CA VAL A 132 -0.59 16.10 -30.77
C VAL A 132 0.43 15.78 -31.86
N VAL A 133 0.83 14.50 -31.96
CA VAL A 133 1.82 14.06 -32.96
C VAL A 133 1.27 14.26 -34.37
N ALA A 134 0.01 13.91 -34.64
CA ALA A 134 -0.60 14.11 -35.95
C ALA A 134 -0.63 15.58 -36.37
N LEU A 135 -0.97 16.49 -35.45
CA LEU A 135 -1.03 17.92 -35.70
C LEU A 135 0.34 18.45 -36.15
N LEU A 136 1.40 18.13 -35.41
CA LEU A 136 2.76 18.59 -35.72
C LEU A 136 3.33 17.92 -36.97
N LEU A 137 3.04 16.63 -37.20
CA LEU A 137 3.46 15.92 -38.41
C LEU A 137 2.80 16.46 -39.68
N LYS A 138 1.51 16.80 -39.64
CA LYS A 138 0.80 17.39 -40.79
C LYS A 138 1.34 18.76 -41.17
N ARG A 139 1.91 19.50 -40.22
CA ARG A 139 2.62 20.76 -40.47
C ARG A 139 4.10 20.58 -40.79
N ASN A 140 4.60 19.33 -40.87
CA ASN A 140 6.00 18.98 -41.04
C ASN A 140 6.92 19.59 -39.94
N TRP A 141 6.38 19.88 -38.75
CA TRP A 141 7.10 20.49 -37.62
C TRP A 141 7.82 19.44 -36.77
N ILE A 142 8.70 18.65 -37.41
CA ILE A 142 9.43 17.56 -36.74
C ILE A 142 10.32 18.09 -35.62
N LYS A 143 11.03 19.21 -35.85
CA LYS A 143 11.89 19.81 -34.83
C LYS A 143 11.10 20.22 -33.58
N ALA A 144 9.94 20.85 -33.78
CA ALA A 144 9.06 21.23 -32.67
C ALA A 144 8.52 19.99 -31.93
N LEU A 145 8.17 18.93 -32.66
CA LEU A 145 7.72 17.66 -32.05
C LEU A 145 8.82 17.03 -31.18
N VAL A 146 10.08 17.06 -31.62
CA VAL A 146 11.22 16.57 -30.84
C VAL A 146 11.44 17.43 -29.60
N ILE A 147 11.45 18.76 -29.73
CA ILE A 147 11.61 19.67 -28.59
C ILE A 147 10.48 19.45 -27.56
N LEU A 148 9.23 19.39 -28.02
CA LEU A 148 8.08 19.10 -27.16
C LEU A 148 8.25 17.74 -26.44
N SER A 149 8.73 16.72 -27.15
CA SER A 149 8.96 15.40 -26.58
C SER A 149 10.03 15.41 -25.48
N ILE A 150 11.12 16.15 -25.68
CA ILE A 150 12.18 16.30 -24.67
C ILE A 150 11.62 17.03 -23.44
N LEU A 151 11.01 18.19 -23.64
CA LEU A 151 10.46 18.99 -22.53
C LEU A 151 9.38 18.22 -21.75
N ALA A 152 8.47 17.55 -22.46
CA ALA A 152 7.40 16.78 -21.84
C ALA A 152 7.95 15.57 -21.06
N TYR A 153 8.94 14.85 -21.59
CA TYR A 153 9.53 13.72 -20.85
C TYR A 153 10.34 14.19 -19.64
N THR A 154 11.07 15.31 -19.75
CA THR A 154 11.78 15.92 -18.61
C THR A 154 10.80 16.30 -17.50
N LEU A 155 9.70 17.00 -17.83
CA LEU A 155 8.64 17.29 -16.85
C LEU A 155 8.07 15.99 -16.25
N GLY A 156 7.90 14.97 -17.09
CA GLY A 156 7.52 13.62 -16.70
C GLY A 156 8.41 13.03 -15.60
N LEU A 157 9.72 12.98 -15.86
CA LEU A 157 10.75 12.48 -14.95
C LEU A 157 10.72 13.24 -13.62
N LEU A 158 10.70 14.57 -13.67
CA LEU A 158 10.70 15.43 -12.47
C LEU A 158 9.42 15.23 -11.63
N GLY A 159 8.29 14.85 -12.22
CA GLY A 159 7.08 14.52 -11.46
C GLY A 159 6.95 13.08 -10.98
N ASP A 160 7.83 12.18 -11.44
CA ASP A 160 7.75 10.73 -11.19
C ASP A 160 9.07 10.26 -10.54
N SER A 161 9.95 9.55 -11.25
CA SER A 161 11.12 8.90 -10.64
C SER A 161 12.27 9.84 -10.23
N TYR A 162 12.23 11.11 -10.62
CA TYR A 162 13.22 12.13 -10.24
C TYR A 162 12.63 13.21 -9.31
N ASN A 163 11.45 12.97 -8.73
CA ASN A 163 10.73 13.98 -7.96
C ASN A 163 11.48 14.51 -6.74
N GLY A 164 12.22 13.67 -6.03
CA GLY A 164 13.05 14.09 -4.90
C GLY A 164 14.12 15.12 -5.23
N LEU A 165 14.47 15.33 -6.52
CA LEU A 165 15.41 16.38 -6.93
C LEU A 165 14.79 17.79 -6.97
N ILE A 166 13.46 17.88 -7.05
CA ILE A 166 12.75 19.16 -7.17
C ILE A 166 11.88 19.50 -5.96
N THR A 167 11.74 18.58 -5.00
CA THR A 167 10.97 18.82 -3.77
C THR A 167 11.50 20.05 -3.03
N GLY A 168 10.61 20.99 -2.70
CA GLY A 168 10.95 22.25 -2.05
C GLY A 168 11.49 23.34 -3.01
N THR A 169 11.46 23.12 -4.32
CA THR A 169 11.89 24.10 -5.34
C THR A 169 10.70 24.65 -6.12
N PRO A 170 10.82 25.81 -6.80
CA PRO A 170 9.76 26.34 -7.66
C PRO A 170 9.33 25.40 -8.81
N LEU A 171 10.18 24.44 -9.19
CA LEU A 171 9.85 23.44 -10.21
C LEU A 171 8.77 22.46 -9.74
N GLU A 172 8.63 22.25 -8.43
CA GLU A 172 7.56 21.42 -7.85
C GLU A 172 6.18 21.97 -8.20
N SER A 173 5.98 23.29 -8.10
CA SER A 173 4.71 23.94 -8.44
C SER A 173 4.34 23.78 -9.92
N ILE A 174 5.31 23.69 -10.82
CA ILE A 174 5.06 23.44 -12.25
C ILE A 174 4.56 22.01 -12.46
N VAL A 175 5.17 21.04 -11.78
CA VAL A 175 4.74 19.63 -11.79
C VAL A 175 3.35 19.49 -11.18
N GLU A 176 3.07 20.18 -10.07
CA GLU A 176 1.76 20.18 -9.42
C GLU A 176 0.69 20.81 -10.30
N ALA A 177 0.99 21.91 -10.98
CA ALA A 177 0.08 22.51 -11.97
C ALA A 177 -0.25 21.52 -13.09
N TYR A 178 0.73 20.76 -13.60
CA TYR A 178 0.47 19.69 -14.56
C TYR A 178 -0.43 18.59 -13.98
N ASN A 179 -0.10 18.10 -12.77
CA ASN A 179 -0.86 17.05 -12.10
C ASN A 179 -2.29 17.48 -11.76
N SER A 180 -2.52 18.77 -11.50
CA SER A 180 -3.87 19.30 -11.26
C SER A 180 -4.82 19.08 -12.44
N ILE A 181 -4.27 19.01 -13.66
CA ILE A 181 -5.01 18.78 -14.91
C ILE A 181 -5.02 17.29 -15.25
N PHE A 182 -3.84 16.66 -15.32
CA PHE A 182 -3.67 15.31 -15.85
C PHE A 182 -3.63 14.20 -14.79
N VAL A 183 -3.82 14.54 -13.52
CA VAL A 183 -3.74 13.67 -12.33
C VAL A 183 -2.30 13.23 -12.00
N TYR A 184 -1.56 12.73 -12.99
CA TYR A 184 -0.17 12.29 -12.85
C TYR A 184 0.67 12.71 -14.07
N THR A 185 1.97 12.87 -13.90
CA THR A 185 2.89 13.21 -14.99
C THR A 185 3.06 12.07 -16.00
N ARG A 186 2.74 10.82 -15.65
CA ARG A 186 2.67 9.74 -16.65
C ARG A 186 1.48 9.87 -17.62
N ASN A 187 0.43 10.61 -17.24
CA ASN A 187 -0.75 10.81 -18.06
C ASN A 187 -0.56 11.98 -19.03
N GLY A 188 -1.52 12.19 -19.93
CA GLY A 188 -1.49 13.32 -20.87
C GLY A 188 -0.37 13.19 -21.90
N ILE A 189 0.51 14.20 -21.97
CA ILE A 189 1.53 14.32 -23.01
C ILE A 189 2.90 13.79 -22.60
N CYS A 190 3.21 13.79 -21.30
CA CYS A 190 4.57 13.57 -20.77
C CYS A 190 5.14 12.16 -20.97
N PHE A 191 4.29 11.15 -21.20
CA PHE A 191 4.75 9.78 -21.47
C PHE A 191 4.50 9.34 -22.92
N GLY A 192 3.28 9.51 -23.43
CA GLY A 192 2.90 9.00 -24.74
C GLY A 192 3.52 9.76 -25.92
N VAL A 193 3.56 11.10 -25.88
CA VAL A 193 4.13 11.90 -26.98
C VAL A 193 5.61 11.57 -27.20
N PRO A 194 6.48 11.53 -26.18
CA PRO A 194 7.90 11.21 -26.38
C PRO A 194 8.12 9.85 -27.04
N PHE A 195 7.50 8.79 -26.54
CA PHE A 195 7.71 7.44 -27.08
C PHE A 195 7.06 7.24 -28.46
N ILE A 196 5.90 7.86 -28.75
CA ILE A 196 5.34 7.86 -30.11
C ILE A 196 6.28 8.60 -31.08
N THR A 197 6.83 9.75 -30.67
CA THR A 197 7.81 10.50 -31.47
C THR A 197 9.04 9.65 -31.79
N LEU A 198 9.58 8.91 -30.82
CA LEU A 198 10.71 8.00 -31.08
C LEU A 198 10.35 6.95 -32.14
N GLY A 199 9.17 6.34 -32.07
CA GLY A 199 8.68 5.42 -33.11
C GLY A 199 8.58 6.07 -34.49
N VAL A 200 8.08 7.30 -34.55
CA VAL A 200 8.01 8.11 -35.78
C VAL A 200 9.40 8.37 -36.36
N LEU A 201 10.38 8.77 -35.53
CA LEU A 201 11.75 9.05 -35.98
C LEU A 201 12.45 7.79 -36.49
N ILE A 202 12.25 6.64 -35.82
CA ILE A 202 12.78 5.34 -36.27
C ILE A 202 12.29 5.02 -37.68
N ASN A 203 10.99 5.21 -37.95
CA ASN A 203 10.44 4.99 -39.29
C ASN A 203 10.97 6.04 -40.28
N LYS A 204 10.73 7.33 -40.03
CA LYS A 204 11.05 8.45 -40.93
C LYS A 204 12.49 8.43 -41.42
N TYR A 205 13.44 8.16 -40.53
CA TYR A 205 14.87 8.19 -40.85
C TYR A 205 15.48 6.80 -41.08
N SER A 206 14.65 5.74 -41.06
CA SER A 206 15.07 4.34 -41.20
C SER A 206 16.22 3.98 -40.24
N LEU A 207 16.10 4.43 -38.97
CA LEU A 207 17.19 4.33 -37.99
C LEU A 207 17.61 2.88 -37.73
N ASN A 208 16.67 1.93 -37.84
CA ASN A 208 16.95 0.51 -37.69
C ASN A 208 17.99 -0.02 -38.71
N ASN A 209 18.12 0.61 -39.88
CA ASN A 209 19.12 0.23 -40.89
C ASN A 209 20.47 0.94 -40.68
N LYS A 210 20.47 2.11 -40.01
CA LYS A 210 21.66 2.95 -39.79
C LYS A 210 22.44 2.56 -38.53
N VAL A 211 21.73 2.14 -37.48
CA VAL A 211 22.33 1.76 -36.20
C VAL A 211 22.95 0.37 -36.30
N LYS A 212 24.27 0.29 -36.29
CA LYS A 212 25.03 -0.96 -36.23
C LYS A 212 25.12 -1.48 -34.79
N LYS A 213 25.38 -2.78 -34.63
CA LYS A 213 25.66 -3.42 -33.33
C LYS A 213 24.54 -3.22 -32.28
N THR A 214 23.27 -3.22 -32.70
CA THR A 214 22.10 -2.97 -31.83
C THR A 214 22.10 -3.82 -30.55
N ARG A 215 22.56 -5.07 -30.60
CA ARG A 215 22.65 -5.96 -29.42
C ARG A 215 23.59 -5.44 -28.33
N ILE A 216 24.70 -4.80 -28.69
CA ILE A 216 25.66 -4.22 -27.73
C ILE A 216 25.01 -3.03 -27.03
N TRP A 217 24.33 -2.16 -27.78
CA TRP A 217 23.60 -1.03 -27.20
C TRP A 217 22.46 -1.46 -26.28
N ILE A 218 21.72 -2.53 -26.64
CA ILE A 218 20.71 -3.12 -25.74
C ILE A 218 21.36 -3.56 -24.42
N GLY A 219 22.50 -4.26 -24.47
CA GLY A 219 23.23 -4.67 -23.27
C GLY A 219 23.66 -3.47 -22.41
N LEU A 220 24.28 -2.47 -23.03
CA LEU A 220 24.74 -1.25 -22.34
C LEU A 220 23.59 -0.50 -21.67
N PHE A 221 22.50 -0.24 -22.40
CA PHE A 221 21.37 0.50 -21.85
C PHE A 221 20.54 -0.33 -20.85
N SER A 222 20.60 -1.67 -20.91
CA SER A 222 20.02 -2.52 -19.87
C SER A 222 20.80 -2.40 -18.56
N MET A 223 22.14 -2.38 -18.63
CA MET A 223 22.97 -2.15 -17.44
C MET A 223 22.73 -0.75 -16.86
N PHE A 224 22.68 0.27 -17.71
CA PHE A 224 22.35 1.63 -17.28
C PHE A 224 20.95 1.71 -16.66
N PHE A 225 19.96 1.03 -17.22
CA PHE A 225 18.61 1.01 -16.68
C PHE A 225 18.54 0.38 -15.28
N VAL A 226 19.17 -0.77 -15.08
CA VAL A 226 19.21 -1.43 -13.77
C VAL A 226 19.94 -0.55 -12.75
N PHE A 227 21.07 0.04 -13.14
CA PHE A 227 21.83 0.95 -12.28
C PHE A 227 21.01 2.20 -11.91
N GLU A 228 20.40 2.87 -12.89
CA GLU A 228 19.57 4.05 -12.67
C GLU A 228 18.40 3.75 -11.73
N ALA A 229 17.66 2.68 -11.99
CA ALA A 229 16.53 2.29 -11.16
C ALA A 229 16.96 1.96 -9.73
N TYR A 230 18.05 1.20 -9.56
CA TYR A 230 18.61 0.89 -8.25
C TYR A 230 19.04 2.15 -7.51
N TYR A 231 19.81 3.03 -8.16
CA TYR A 231 20.32 4.26 -7.55
C TYR A 231 19.18 5.17 -7.07
N LEU A 232 18.16 5.40 -7.91
CA LEU A 232 17.03 6.24 -7.55
C LEU A 232 16.26 5.65 -6.36
N ILE A 233 15.93 4.36 -6.42
CA ILE A 233 15.17 3.67 -5.36
C ILE A 233 15.95 3.62 -4.05
N ALA A 234 17.25 3.30 -4.09
CA ALA A 234 18.09 3.21 -2.90
C ALA A 234 18.24 4.55 -2.16
N ASN A 235 18.12 5.67 -2.89
CA ASN A 235 18.19 7.02 -2.32
C ASN A 235 16.80 7.63 -2.05
N ASN A 236 15.70 6.86 -2.18
CA ASN A 236 14.32 7.34 -1.99
C ASN A 236 13.97 8.62 -2.80
N ILE A 237 14.55 8.76 -3.99
CA ILE A 237 14.30 9.91 -4.89
C ILE A 237 12.94 9.81 -5.61
N PRO A 238 12.50 8.63 -6.11
CA PRO A 238 11.25 8.50 -6.83
C PRO A 238 10.02 8.82 -5.97
N ARG A 239 9.10 9.62 -6.52
CA ARG A 239 7.69 9.61 -6.06
C ARG A 239 6.97 8.36 -6.55
N ASP A 240 7.30 7.95 -7.76
CA ASP A 240 6.77 6.79 -8.46
C ASP A 240 7.85 6.19 -9.37
N ASN A 241 7.74 4.92 -9.74
CA ASN A 241 8.75 4.17 -10.49
C ASN A 241 8.33 3.93 -11.96
N ASN A 242 7.70 4.91 -12.62
CA ASN A 242 7.16 4.73 -13.97
C ASN A 242 8.11 5.23 -15.08
N MET A 243 8.97 6.22 -14.80
CA MET A 243 9.73 6.96 -15.82
C MET A 243 11.24 6.96 -15.56
N TYR A 244 12.05 6.53 -16.54
CA TYR A 244 13.50 6.52 -16.42
C TYR A 244 14.17 7.11 -17.66
N ILE A 245 15.31 7.77 -17.51
CA ILE A 245 16.10 8.29 -18.63
C ILE A 245 16.55 7.14 -19.53
N SER A 246 17.01 6.05 -18.92
CA SER A 246 17.42 4.84 -19.64
C SER A 246 16.32 4.22 -20.50
N LEU A 247 15.02 4.37 -20.18
CA LEU A 247 13.94 3.85 -21.04
C LEU A 247 13.89 4.53 -22.41
N VAL A 248 14.23 5.83 -22.49
CA VAL A 248 14.34 6.57 -23.76
C VAL A 248 15.46 6.04 -24.63
N LEU A 249 16.47 5.40 -24.03
CA LEU A 249 17.60 4.79 -24.73
C LEU A 249 17.34 3.31 -25.02
N LEU A 250 16.93 2.53 -24.02
CA LEU A 250 16.81 1.08 -24.11
C LEU A 250 15.70 0.64 -25.07
N VAL A 251 14.49 1.19 -24.93
CA VAL A 251 13.31 0.66 -25.62
C VAL A 251 13.35 0.89 -27.14
N PRO A 252 13.81 2.05 -27.67
CA PRO A 252 14.06 2.21 -29.10
C PRO A 252 15.03 1.19 -29.68
N PHE A 253 16.10 0.84 -28.95
CA PHE A 253 17.08 -0.14 -29.42
C PHE A 253 16.55 -1.56 -29.39
N ILE A 254 15.77 -1.94 -28.36
CA ILE A 254 15.01 -3.20 -28.34
C ILE A 254 14.10 -3.27 -29.58
N PHE A 255 13.34 -2.20 -29.85
CA PHE A 255 12.42 -2.14 -30.98
C PHE A 255 13.14 -2.27 -32.33
N MET A 256 14.23 -1.53 -32.55
CA MET A 256 15.06 -1.64 -33.76
C MET A 256 15.66 -3.04 -33.93
N GLY A 257 16.10 -3.67 -32.84
CA GLY A 257 16.59 -5.06 -32.86
C GLY A 257 15.52 -6.06 -33.32
N LEU A 258 14.27 -5.86 -32.87
CA LEU A 258 13.12 -6.67 -33.28
C LEU A 258 12.70 -6.43 -34.73
N LEU A 259 12.83 -5.19 -35.25
CA LEU A 259 12.58 -4.89 -36.67
C LEU A 259 13.56 -5.60 -37.61
N ASN A 260 14.78 -5.86 -37.15
CA ASN A 260 15.83 -6.53 -37.92
C ASN A 260 15.90 -8.05 -37.65
N SER A 261 15.03 -8.58 -36.80
CA SER A 261 14.96 -10.00 -36.49
C SER A 261 14.46 -10.82 -37.68
N LYS A 262 15.11 -11.94 -37.96
CA LYS A 262 14.71 -12.89 -39.02
C LYS A 262 13.66 -13.92 -38.56
N LYS A 263 13.13 -13.81 -37.34
CA LYS A 263 12.13 -14.76 -36.83
C LYS A 263 10.82 -14.61 -37.59
N VAL A 264 10.41 -15.68 -38.27
CA VAL A 264 9.14 -15.76 -39.01
C VAL A 264 8.20 -16.71 -38.27
N ILE A 265 6.94 -16.29 -38.10
CA ILE A 265 5.85 -17.15 -37.62
C ILE A 265 4.70 -17.09 -38.62
N SER A 266 3.74 -18.01 -38.52
CA SER A 266 2.58 -17.94 -39.41
C SER A 266 1.83 -16.61 -39.25
N GLN A 267 1.36 -16.05 -40.37
CA GLN A 267 0.64 -14.77 -40.39
C GLN A 267 -0.56 -14.78 -39.43
N ARG A 268 -1.22 -15.95 -39.29
CA ARG A 268 -2.29 -16.18 -38.32
C ARG A 268 -1.82 -15.96 -36.87
N LYS A 269 -0.71 -16.58 -36.45
CA LYS A 269 -0.14 -16.41 -35.09
C LYS A 269 0.30 -14.96 -34.85
N SER A 270 0.93 -14.33 -35.84
CA SER A 270 1.37 -12.94 -35.75
C SER A 270 0.20 -11.97 -35.53
N LYS A 271 -0.88 -12.12 -36.31
CA LYS A 271 -2.12 -11.35 -36.14
C LYS A 271 -2.76 -11.60 -34.78
N LEU A 272 -2.79 -12.86 -34.34
CA LEU A 272 -3.35 -13.27 -33.06
C LEU A 272 -2.64 -12.58 -31.89
N TYR A 273 -1.30 -12.64 -31.81
CA TYR A 273 -0.53 -12.00 -30.73
C TYR A 273 -0.72 -10.49 -30.69
N ARG A 274 -0.75 -9.85 -31.86
CA ARG A 274 -1.03 -8.41 -31.97
C ARG A 274 -2.39 -8.06 -31.38
N ASP A 275 -3.43 -8.78 -31.78
CA ASP A 275 -4.80 -8.47 -31.39
C ASP A 275 -5.09 -8.88 -29.93
N MET A 276 -4.51 -9.99 -29.45
CA MET A 276 -4.61 -10.43 -28.05
C MET A 276 -3.92 -9.47 -27.07
N SER A 277 -2.76 -8.90 -27.44
CA SER A 277 -2.03 -7.97 -26.55
C SER A 277 -2.88 -6.79 -26.07
N LEU A 278 -3.72 -6.22 -26.95
CA LEU A 278 -4.64 -5.14 -26.59
C LEU A 278 -5.75 -5.63 -25.65
N TRP A 279 -6.32 -6.81 -25.93
CA TRP A 279 -7.37 -7.37 -25.09
C TRP A 279 -6.88 -7.71 -23.69
N ILE A 280 -5.70 -8.32 -23.58
CA ILE A 280 -5.05 -8.62 -22.29
C ILE A 280 -4.85 -7.34 -21.50
N TYR A 281 -4.27 -6.31 -22.14
CA TYR A 281 -4.10 -5.00 -21.52
C TYR A 281 -5.43 -4.42 -21.03
N CYS A 282 -6.53 -4.54 -21.78
CA CYS A 282 -7.80 -3.95 -21.36
C CYS A 282 -8.57 -4.74 -20.29
N ILE A 283 -8.36 -6.06 -20.15
CA ILE A 283 -9.18 -6.91 -19.25
C ILE A 283 -8.48 -7.31 -17.95
N HIS A 284 -7.14 -7.32 -17.91
CA HIS A 284 -6.40 -7.92 -16.79
C HIS A 284 -6.75 -7.31 -15.43
N GLU A 285 -6.84 -5.98 -15.35
CA GLU A 285 -7.15 -5.30 -14.10
C GLU A 285 -8.59 -5.60 -13.64
N LEU A 286 -9.53 -5.88 -14.55
CA LEU A 286 -10.88 -6.32 -14.17
C LEU A 286 -10.84 -7.64 -13.40
N PHE A 287 -10.09 -8.63 -13.90
CA PHE A 287 -9.92 -9.91 -13.21
C PHE A 287 -9.19 -9.74 -11.88
N MET A 288 -8.16 -8.90 -11.86
CA MET A 288 -7.42 -8.60 -10.64
C MET A 288 -8.34 -8.01 -9.57
N MET A 289 -9.10 -6.98 -9.92
CA MET A 289 -10.05 -6.32 -9.01
C MET A 289 -11.15 -7.28 -8.54
N PHE A 290 -11.68 -8.10 -9.45
CA PHE A 290 -12.67 -9.11 -9.10
C PHE A 290 -12.15 -10.11 -8.06
N ILE A 291 -10.91 -10.61 -8.23
CA ILE A 291 -10.30 -11.55 -7.29
C ILE A 291 -10.02 -10.87 -5.95
N ILE A 292 -9.51 -9.64 -5.93
CA ILE A 292 -9.27 -8.88 -4.69
C ILE A 292 -10.57 -8.74 -3.88
N ILE A 293 -11.68 -8.40 -4.55
CA ILE A 293 -12.96 -8.15 -3.89
C ILE A 293 -13.64 -9.44 -3.42
N ASN A 294 -13.63 -10.49 -4.25
CA ASN A 294 -14.45 -11.68 -4.02
C ASN A 294 -13.66 -12.86 -3.43
N ILE A 295 -12.33 -12.86 -3.55
CA ILE A 295 -11.46 -13.97 -3.14
C ILE A 295 -10.15 -13.42 -2.50
N PRO A 296 -10.24 -12.63 -1.41
CA PRO A 296 -9.09 -11.90 -0.85
C PRO A 296 -7.93 -12.81 -0.42
N LYS A 297 -8.22 -14.06 0.02
CA LYS A 297 -7.20 -15.06 0.36
C LYS A 297 -6.29 -15.44 -0.82
N VAL A 298 -6.76 -15.32 -2.06
CA VAL A 298 -5.94 -15.55 -3.26
C VAL A 298 -5.10 -14.31 -3.59
N ALA A 299 -5.60 -13.12 -3.26
CA ALA A 299 -4.91 -11.86 -3.53
C ALA A 299 -3.67 -11.65 -2.66
N THR A 300 -3.55 -12.32 -1.51
CA THR A 300 -2.37 -12.23 -0.63
C THR A 300 -1.12 -12.89 -1.22
N ASN A 301 -1.28 -13.93 -2.05
CA ASN A 301 -0.16 -14.55 -2.76
C ASN A 301 -0.03 -13.95 -4.17
N THR A 302 0.91 -13.02 -4.32
CA THR A 302 1.09 -12.29 -5.59
C THR A 302 1.54 -13.17 -6.76
N VAL A 303 2.15 -14.34 -6.53
CA VAL A 303 2.48 -15.31 -7.59
C VAL A 303 1.21 -15.99 -8.11
N ILE A 304 0.37 -16.48 -7.20
CA ILE A 304 -0.90 -17.12 -7.55
C ILE A 304 -1.80 -16.10 -8.27
N MET A 305 -1.86 -14.87 -7.73
CA MET A 305 -2.58 -13.76 -8.34
C MET A 305 -2.13 -13.50 -9.78
N PHE A 306 -0.82 -13.40 -10.01
CA PHE A 306 -0.23 -13.23 -11.34
C PHE A 306 -0.61 -14.36 -12.31
N ILE A 307 -0.52 -15.61 -11.87
CA ILE A 307 -0.84 -16.80 -12.69
C ILE A 307 -2.31 -16.80 -13.09
N ILE A 308 -3.22 -16.60 -12.13
CA ILE A 308 -4.67 -16.62 -12.37
C ILE A 308 -5.07 -15.47 -13.30
N VAL A 309 -4.66 -14.23 -12.98
CA VAL A 309 -5.01 -13.06 -13.80
C VAL A 309 -4.46 -13.22 -15.22
N THR A 310 -3.25 -13.75 -15.38
CA THR A 310 -2.66 -14.01 -16.69
C THR A 310 -3.43 -15.09 -17.45
N GLY A 311 -3.76 -16.20 -16.82
CA GLY A 311 -4.56 -17.29 -17.41
C GLY A 311 -5.92 -16.81 -17.89
N LEU A 312 -6.68 -16.13 -17.04
CA LEU A 312 -8.00 -15.57 -17.36
C LEU A 312 -7.92 -14.54 -18.50
N SER A 313 -6.90 -13.67 -18.46
CA SER A 313 -6.70 -12.64 -19.49
C SER A 313 -6.37 -13.24 -20.85
N ILE A 314 -5.48 -14.24 -20.92
CA ILE A 314 -5.10 -14.90 -22.16
C ILE A 314 -6.29 -15.65 -22.77
N VAL A 315 -7.03 -16.42 -21.97
CA VAL A 315 -8.20 -17.18 -22.43
C VAL A 315 -9.27 -16.22 -22.97
N THR A 316 -9.59 -15.17 -22.23
CA THR A 316 -10.59 -14.18 -22.63
C THR A 316 -10.19 -13.46 -23.91
N ALA A 317 -8.92 -13.01 -24.00
CA ALA A 317 -8.39 -12.38 -25.20
C ALA A 317 -8.42 -13.32 -26.41
N TYR A 318 -8.08 -14.59 -26.23
CA TYR A 318 -8.16 -15.59 -27.29
C TYR A 318 -9.59 -15.79 -27.78
N ILE A 319 -10.56 -15.93 -26.87
CA ILE A 319 -11.99 -16.07 -27.22
C ILE A 319 -12.52 -14.84 -27.96
N ALA A 320 -12.12 -13.64 -27.54
CA ALA A 320 -12.56 -12.39 -28.14
C ALA A 320 -12.00 -12.19 -29.56
N VAL A 321 -10.75 -12.62 -29.79
CA VAL A 321 -10.03 -12.38 -31.06
C VAL A 321 -10.24 -13.52 -32.07
N ARG A 322 -10.46 -14.77 -31.63
CA ARG A 322 -10.58 -15.93 -32.54
C ARG A 322 -11.74 -15.82 -33.54
N LYS A 323 -12.82 -15.12 -33.20
CA LYS A 323 -13.97 -14.88 -34.09
C LYS A 323 -13.68 -13.90 -35.24
N LYS A 324 -12.57 -13.15 -35.19
CA LYS A 324 -12.13 -12.19 -36.23
C LYS A 324 -11.08 -12.77 -37.19
N ALA A 325 -10.73 -14.05 -37.04
CA ALA A 325 -9.93 -14.78 -38.02
C ALA A 325 -10.87 -15.29 -39.13
N PRO A 326 -10.67 -14.92 -40.40
CA PRO A 326 -11.47 -15.47 -41.49
C PRO A 326 -11.23 -16.98 -41.56
N GLU A 327 -12.30 -17.75 -41.78
CA GLU A 327 -12.41 -19.21 -41.71
C GLU A 327 -12.60 -19.78 -40.28
N TYR A 328 -13.85 -19.69 -39.79
CA TYR A 328 -14.31 -20.29 -38.54
C TYR A 328 -15.53 -21.19 -38.81
N GLU A 329 -15.37 -22.19 -39.67
CA GLU A 329 -16.40 -23.19 -40.00
C GLU A 329 -15.69 -24.56 -40.14
N THR A 330 -15.20 -25.16 -39.04
CA THR A 330 -14.97 -26.64 -38.95
C THR A 330 -14.42 -27.20 -37.63
N TYR A 331 -13.91 -26.42 -36.67
CA TYR A 331 -13.38 -27.00 -35.41
C TYR A 331 -14.24 -26.63 -34.19
N LYS A 332 -15.37 -27.34 -34.07
CA LYS A 332 -16.41 -27.15 -33.05
C LYS A 332 -16.15 -28.00 -31.79
N LYS A 333 -16.58 -27.44 -30.65
CA LYS A 333 -16.91 -28.08 -29.36
C LYS A 333 -15.81 -28.77 -28.54
N LYS A 334 -14.95 -29.63 -29.09
CA LYS A 334 -14.05 -30.48 -28.27
C LYS A 334 -13.02 -29.71 -27.43
N GLU A 335 -12.48 -28.60 -27.93
CA GLU A 335 -11.50 -27.78 -27.19
C GLU A 335 -12.14 -26.87 -26.14
N ILE A 336 -13.36 -26.38 -26.39
CA ILE A 336 -14.09 -25.55 -25.43
C ILE A 336 -14.47 -26.38 -24.20
N THR A 337 -14.89 -27.64 -24.39
CA THR A 337 -15.16 -28.56 -23.29
C THR A 337 -13.88 -28.92 -22.53
N LYS A 338 -12.73 -29.06 -23.20
CA LYS A 338 -11.43 -29.34 -22.55
C LYS A 338 -10.92 -28.16 -21.73
N ILE A 339 -11.01 -26.94 -22.23
CA ILE A 339 -10.56 -25.73 -21.51
C ILE A 339 -11.51 -25.42 -20.34
N SER A 340 -12.82 -25.57 -20.53
CA SER A 340 -13.80 -25.45 -19.43
C SER A 340 -13.64 -26.55 -18.39
N ALA A 341 -13.32 -27.79 -18.79
CA ALA A 341 -13.05 -28.90 -17.88
C ALA A 341 -11.73 -28.69 -17.11
N VAL A 342 -10.67 -28.16 -17.73
CA VAL A 342 -9.44 -27.79 -17.03
C VAL A 342 -9.71 -26.66 -16.03
N LEU A 343 -10.54 -25.67 -16.38
CA LEU A 343 -10.92 -24.59 -15.47
C LEU A 343 -11.70 -25.12 -14.25
N ILE A 344 -12.68 -25.99 -14.49
CA ILE A 344 -13.50 -26.60 -13.43
C ILE A 344 -12.65 -27.56 -12.57
N CYS A 345 -11.78 -28.37 -13.17
CA CYS A 345 -10.87 -29.25 -12.43
C CYS A 345 -9.81 -28.46 -11.66
N SER A 346 -9.32 -27.33 -12.17
CA SER A 346 -8.37 -26.47 -11.44
C SER A 346 -9.05 -25.79 -10.25
N ILE A 347 -10.28 -25.31 -10.43
CA ILE A 347 -11.09 -24.72 -9.34
C ILE A 347 -11.43 -25.79 -8.29
N ILE A 348 -11.86 -26.99 -8.70
CA ILE A 348 -12.18 -28.10 -7.80
C ILE A 348 -10.93 -28.63 -7.09
N PHE A 349 -9.80 -28.81 -7.79
CA PHE A 349 -8.53 -29.23 -7.20
C PHE A 349 -8.03 -28.22 -6.16
N ILE A 350 -8.20 -26.91 -6.40
CA ILE A 350 -7.82 -25.87 -5.43
C ILE A 350 -8.76 -25.83 -4.23
N VAL A 351 -10.07 -26.02 -4.43
CA VAL A 351 -11.06 -26.11 -3.34
C VAL A 351 -10.85 -27.37 -2.48
N THR A 352 -10.40 -28.47 -3.09
CA THR A 352 -10.19 -29.75 -2.39
C THR A 352 -8.77 -29.91 -1.81
N ALA A 353 -7.74 -29.33 -2.42
CA ALA A 353 -6.35 -29.45 -1.97
C ALA A 353 -5.94 -28.41 -0.90
N ASN A 354 -6.66 -27.30 -0.74
CA ASN A 354 -6.32 -26.25 0.24
C ASN A 354 -6.93 -26.43 1.63
N GLY A 355 -7.55 -27.58 1.92
CA GLY A 355 -8.02 -27.88 3.27
C GLY A 355 -6.89 -28.09 4.30
N LYS A 356 -5.63 -28.32 3.87
CA LYS A 356 -4.55 -28.71 4.80
C LYS A 356 -3.14 -28.12 4.58
N LEU A 357 -2.83 -27.50 3.43
CA LEU A 357 -1.44 -27.05 3.14
C LEU A 357 -1.16 -25.56 3.40
N VAL A 358 -2.20 -24.71 3.54
CA VAL A 358 -2.05 -23.24 3.63
C VAL A 358 -1.83 -22.74 5.07
N ALA A 359 -1.99 -23.59 6.08
CA ALA A 359 -1.86 -23.20 7.48
C ALA A 359 -0.41 -22.90 7.91
N THR A 360 0.61 -23.34 7.16
CA THR A 360 2.01 -23.35 7.63
C THR A 360 2.93 -22.28 7.03
N GLU A 361 2.62 -21.67 5.88
CA GLU A 361 3.54 -20.72 5.21
C GLU A 361 3.09 -19.25 5.25
N ALA A 362 1.77 -18.97 5.35
CA ALA A 362 1.28 -17.60 5.48
C ALA A 362 1.62 -16.96 6.84
N SER A 363 1.80 -17.79 7.87
CA SER A 363 2.34 -17.35 9.16
C SER A 363 3.76 -16.81 9.00
N GLY A 364 4.65 -17.47 8.25
CA GLY A 364 6.08 -17.13 8.17
C GLY A 364 6.45 -15.72 7.66
N GLN A 365 5.65 -15.09 6.79
CA GLN A 365 5.96 -13.75 6.24
C GLN A 365 5.32 -12.59 7.00
N ILE A 366 4.13 -12.80 7.58
CA ILE A 366 3.58 -11.87 8.57
C ILE A 366 4.41 -11.95 9.85
N ASN A 367 5.06 -13.10 10.09
CA ASN A 367 5.92 -13.28 11.24
C ASN A 367 7.06 -12.23 11.30
N ALA A 368 7.84 -12.10 10.23
CA ALA A 368 9.02 -11.21 10.21
C ALA A 368 8.75 -9.69 10.38
N ALA A 369 7.51 -9.21 10.21
CA ALA A 369 7.17 -7.80 10.37
C ALA A 369 7.00 -7.38 11.84
N PHE A 370 6.63 -8.33 12.70
CA PHE A 370 6.41 -8.12 14.13
C PHE A 370 7.54 -8.66 15.01
N ASP A 371 8.49 -9.40 14.44
CA ASP A 371 9.67 -9.89 15.16
C ASP A 371 10.44 -8.70 15.77
N LEU A 372 10.44 -8.63 17.10
CA LEU A 372 11.21 -7.62 17.81
C LEU A 372 12.69 -8.02 17.79
N LYS A 373 13.57 -7.08 17.41
CA LYS A 373 15.02 -7.29 17.36
C LYS A 373 15.66 -7.17 18.75
N ILE A 374 15.27 -8.06 19.65
CA ILE A 374 15.79 -8.17 21.02
C ILE A 374 16.92 -9.21 21.04
N ASP A 375 17.90 -9.04 21.93
CA ASP A 375 18.96 -10.03 22.11
C ASP A 375 18.45 -11.19 22.98
N GLU A 376 17.91 -12.22 22.34
CA GLU A 376 17.35 -13.41 23.01
C GLU A 376 18.41 -14.27 23.74
N LYS A 377 19.71 -13.99 23.55
CA LYS A 377 20.79 -14.70 24.24
C LYS A 377 21.33 -13.93 25.45
N ALA A 378 20.83 -12.72 25.70
CA ALA A 378 21.16 -11.99 26.91
C ALA A 378 20.54 -12.69 28.14
N PRO A 379 21.23 -12.73 29.29
CA PRO A 379 20.65 -13.25 30.52
C PRO A 379 19.41 -12.44 30.91
N SER A 380 18.39 -13.11 31.46
CA SER A 380 17.16 -12.47 31.94
C SER A 380 17.49 -11.30 32.87
N SER A 381 16.82 -10.16 32.69
CA SER A 381 17.06 -8.99 33.53
C SER A 381 16.30 -9.09 34.87
N ASN A 382 16.44 -8.09 35.74
CA ASN A 382 15.61 -7.95 36.94
C ASN A 382 14.28 -7.20 36.67
N ILE A 383 13.96 -6.91 35.40
CA ILE A 383 12.78 -6.13 35.02
C ILE A 383 11.55 -7.06 35.03
N VAL A 384 10.67 -6.89 36.02
CA VAL A 384 9.43 -7.68 36.12
C VAL A 384 8.26 -6.96 35.46
N GLY A 385 8.24 -5.63 35.48
CA GLY A 385 7.06 -4.86 35.09
C GLY A 385 5.86 -5.08 36.05
N PRO A 386 4.72 -4.42 35.81
CA PRO A 386 3.51 -4.62 36.61
C PRO A 386 2.90 -5.99 36.30
N MET A 387 3.07 -6.95 37.19
CA MET A 387 2.53 -8.30 37.04
C MET A 387 1.85 -8.77 38.32
N TRP A 388 0.70 -9.43 38.18
CA TRP A 388 -0.06 -10.02 39.27
C TRP A 388 -0.40 -11.46 38.98
N LYS A 389 -0.38 -12.29 40.03
CA LYS A 389 -1.03 -13.59 40.04
C LYS A 389 -2.40 -13.45 40.67
N VAL A 390 -3.43 -13.89 39.96
CA VAL A 390 -4.82 -13.89 40.42
C VAL A 390 -5.27 -15.33 40.60
N SER A 391 -5.80 -15.66 41.78
CA SER A 391 -6.24 -17.02 42.12
C SER A 391 -7.67 -17.03 42.65
N LYS A 392 -8.46 -18.02 42.25
CA LYS A 392 -9.84 -18.25 42.73
C LYS A 392 -10.08 -19.75 42.87
N GLY A 393 -10.16 -20.22 44.12
CA GLY A 393 -10.11 -21.66 44.41
C GLY A 393 -8.79 -22.27 43.94
N ASP A 394 -8.86 -23.38 43.19
CA ASP A 394 -7.68 -24.07 42.65
C ASP A 394 -7.17 -23.48 41.33
N SER A 395 -7.92 -22.56 40.71
CA SER A 395 -7.57 -21.91 39.46
C SER A 395 -6.72 -20.66 39.68
N ASN A 396 -5.77 -20.41 38.77
CA ASN A 396 -4.99 -19.17 38.75
C ASN A 396 -4.65 -18.72 37.32
N LEU A 397 -4.42 -17.42 37.18
CA LEU A 397 -3.91 -16.78 35.97
C LEU A 397 -2.96 -15.64 36.32
N TYR A 398 -2.25 -15.15 35.32
CA TYR A 398 -1.38 -13.97 35.45
C TYR A 398 -1.97 -12.79 34.68
N ILE A 399 -1.91 -11.59 35.27
CA ILE A 399 -2.24 -10.33 34.61
C ILE A 399 -0.96 -9.51 34.51
N TYR A 400 -0.70 -8.95 33.33
CA TYR A 400 0.47 -8.13 33.04
C TYR A 400 0.04 -6.77 32.48
N GLY A 401 0.58 -5.69 33.04
CA GLY A 401 0.29 -4.31 32.64
C GLY A 401 1.14 -3.85 31.47
N SER A 402 0.52 -3.64 30.32
CA SER A 402 1.20 -3.06 29.15
C SER A 402 1.16 -1.54 29.18
N LEU A 403 2.29 -0.90 28.94
CA LEU A 403 2.32 0.51 28.56
C LEU A 403 2.21 0.64 27.05
N GLY A 404 1.42 1.60 26.57
CA GLY A 404 1.34 1.95 25.14
C GLY A 404 2.63 2.56 24.56
N ILE A 405 3.73 2.49 25.29
CA ILE A 405 5.05 3.02 24.97
C ILE A 405 6.11 1.99 25.44
N GLY A 406 7.20 1.81 24.70
CA GLY A 406 8.28 0.92 25.14
C GLY A 406 9.57 1.02 24.35
N THR A 407 10.69 0.76 25.03
CA THR A 407 12.05 0.87 24.50
C THR A 407 12.77 -0.48 24.54
N LYS A 408 13.83 -0.61 23.74
CA LYS A 408 14.53 -1.89 23.57
C LYS A 408 15.16 -2.41 24.87
N ASP A 409 15.62 -1.52 25.73
CA ASP A 409 16.28 -1.80 27.01
C ASP A 409 15.32 -2.30 28.12
N MET A 410 14.02 -2.38 27.82
CA MET A 410 13.05 -3.08 28.70
C MET A 410 13.22 -4.61 28.65
N TYR A 411 13.94 -5.13 27.65
CA TYR A 411 14.07 -6.56 27.39
C TYR A 411 15.53 -7.03 27.42
N PRO A 412 15.80 -8.29 27.81
CA PRO A 412 14.84 -9.34 28.20
C PRO A 412 14.15 -9.05 29.54
N LEU A 413 12.93 -9.57 29.74
CA LEU A 413 12.23 -9.47 31.02
C LEU A 413 12.82 -10.45 32.06
N SER A 414 12.35 -10.34 33.29
CA SER A 414 12.71 -11.26 34.39
C SER A 414 12.23 -12.68 34.12
N SER A 415 13.02 -13.65 34.60
CA SER A 415 12.67 -15.07 34.57
C SER A 415 11.30 -15.36 35.21
N LYS A 416 10.88 -14.57 36.21
CA LYS A 416 9.54 -14.65 36.80
C LYS A 416 8.42 -14.45 35.77
N VAL A 417 8.60 -13.49 34.86
CA VAL A 417 7.63 -13.19 33.79
C VAL A 417 7.68 -14.27 32.72
N GLU A 418 8.88 -14.66 32.31
CA GLU A 418 9.04 -15.75 31.33
C GLU A 418 8.44 -17.06 31.82
N ASP A 419 8.61 -17.40 33.10
CA ASP A 419 8.05 -18.60 33.71
C ASP A 419 6.52 -18.53 33.79
N ALA A 420 5.95 -17.37 34.09
CA ALA A 420 4.50 -17.15 34.05
C ALA A 420 3.94 -17.36 32.64
N VAL A 421 4.60 -16.82 31.61
CA VAL A 421 4.23 -17.05 30.20
C VAL A 421 4.34 -18.54 29.82
N LYS A 422 5.43 -19.20 30.22
CA LYS A 422 5.65 -20.63 29.95
C LYS A 422 4.57 -21.50 30.59
N GLN A 423 4.19 -21.20 31.83
CA GLN A 423 3.18 -21.93 32.60
C GLN A 423 1.74 -21.76 32.06
N SER A 424 1.46 -20.67 31.35
CA SER A 424 0.15 -20.41 30.76
C SER A 424 -0.06 -21.16 29.45
N GLU A 425 -1.27 -21.65 29.20
CA GLU A 425 -1.63 -22.31 27.93
C GLU A 425 -2.04 -21.30 26.87
N GLU A 426 -2.67 -20.21 27.29
CA GLU A 426 -3.30 -19.20 26.45
C GLU A 426 -2.73 -17.82 26.79
N ILE A 427 -2.47 -17.00 25.77
CA ILE A 427 -2.10 -15.59 25.94
C ILE A 427 -3.28 -14.73 25.51
N VAL A 428 -3.71 -13.85 26.39
CA VAL A 428 -4.84 -12.95 26.16
C VAL A 428 -4.32 -11.54 25.91
N LEU A 429 -4.69 -10.93 24.78
CA LEU A 429 -4.26 -9.59 24.36
C LEU A 429 -5.48 -8.73 23.98
N GLU A 430 -5.30 -7.42 23.90
CA GLU A 430 -6.31 -6.52 23.30
C GLU A 430 -6.31 -6.55 21.78
N PHE A 431 -5.16 -6.85 21.17
CA PHE A 431 -4.98 -6.84 19.74
C PHE A 431 -4.25 -8.09 19.26
N GLU A 432 -4.75 -8.67 18.17
CA GLU A 432 -4.06 -9.70 17.40
C GLU A 432 -3.52 -9.08 16.12
N TYR A 433 -2.28 -8.59 16.19
CA TYR A 433 -1.71 -7.65 15.22
C TYR A 433 -1.61 -8.18 13.79
N ASP A 434 -1.49 -9.50 13.60
CA ASP A 434 -1.42 -10.16 12.30
C ASP A 434 -2.79 -10.44 11.66
N LYS A 435 -3.88 -10.28 12.41
CA LYS A 435 -5.26 -10.42 11.92
C LYS A 435 -5.97 -9.10 11.64
N ILE A 436 -5.29 -7.97 11.81
CA ILE A 436 -5.86 -6.65 11.49
C ILE A 436 -6.11 -6.53 9.98
N ASP A 437 -7.37 -6.52 9.57
CA ASP A 437 -7.78 -6.08 8.23
C ASP A 437 -7.53 -4.58 8.07
N GLY A 438 -6.59 -4.25 7.18
CA GLY A 438 -6.24 -2.87 6.85
C GLY A 438 -7.39 -2.07 6.24
N SER A 439 -8.34 -2.71 5.56
CA SER A 439 -9.53 -2.06 5.00
C SER A 439 -10.49 -1.64 6.10
N GLU A 440 -10.76 -2.52 7.06
CA GLU A 440 -11.65 -2.25 8.19
C GLU A 440 -11.04 -1.19 9.12
N ARG A 441 -9.76 -1.33 9.46
CA ARG A 441 -8.99 -0.31 10.18
C ARG A 441 -9.07 1.04 9.48
N ASN A 442 -8.78 1.11 8.18
CA ASN A 442 -8.85 2.36 7.44
C ASN A 442 -10.29 2.93 7.39
N GLY A 443 -11.31 2.07 7.34
CA GLY A 443 -12.71 2.51 7.44
C GLY A 443 -13.01 3.25 8.74
N ILE A 444 -12.46 2.77 9.86
CA ILE A 444 -12.63 3.37 11.19
C ILE A 444 -11.84 4.68 11.33
N LEU A 445 -10.62 4.73 10.79
CA LEU A 445 -9.77 5.93 10.87
C LEU A 445 -10.27 7.09 10.01
N MET A 446 -11.07 6.84 8.98
CA MET A 446 -11.45 7.86 8.00
C MET A 446 -12.82 8.46 8.31
N LEU A 447 -12.90 9.78 8.18
CA LEU A 447 -14.13 10.56 8.15
C LEU A 447 -14.91 10.29 6.85
N LYS A 448 -16.20 10.64 6.89
CA LYS A 448 -17.08 10.55 5.71
C LYS A 448 -16.60 11.50 4.60
N SER A 449 -16.85 11.13 3.34
CA SER A 449 -16.46 11.94 2.18
C SER A 449 -17.04 13.35 2.24
N GLY A 450 -16.19 14.37 2.06
CA GLY A 450 -16.56 15.78 2.16
C GLY A 450 -16.33 16.40 3.54
N ASP A 451 -15.97 15.58 4.53
CA ASP A 451 -15.58 16.01 5.86
C ASP A 451 -14.05 16.10 6.01
N SER A 452 -13.58 16.74 7.07
CA SER A 452 -12.15 16.90 7.36
C SER A 452 -11.91 17.20 8.83
N PHE A 453 -10.82 16.70 9.41
CA PHE A 453 -10.50 16.97 10.83
C PHE A 453 -10.45 18.46 11.17
N GLU A 454 -10.09 19.31 10.21
CA GLU A 454 -10.01 20.77 10.37
C GLU A 454 -11.36 21.40 10.75
N LYS A 455 -12.48 20.74 10.42
CA LYS A 455 -13.85 21.20 10.76
C LYS A 455 -14.24 20.89 12.20
N HIS A 456 -13.56 19.94 12.83
CA HIS A 456 -13.80 19.49 14.20
C HIS A 456 -12.86 20.14 15.20
N LEU A 457 -12.06 21.13 14.77
CA LEU A 457 -11.07 21.82 15.58
C LEU A 457 -11.35 23.32 15.58
N SER A 458 -11.16 23.95 16.73
CA SER A 458 -11.06 25.40 16.82
C SER A 458 -9.84 25.90 16.06
N LYS A 459 -9.85 27.18 15.68
CA LYS A 459 -8.70 27.84 15.02
C LYS A 459 -7.44 27.73 15.87
N GLU A 460 -7.58 27.83 17.19
CA GLU A 460 -6.46 27.72 18.13
C GLU A 460 -5.84 26.32 18.12
N ALA A 461 -6.67 25.27 18.27
CA ALA A 461 -6.23 23.89 18.21
C ALA A 461 -5.50 23.56 16.90
N LEU A 462 -6.04 24.06 15.78
CA LEU A 462 -5.44 23.87 14.46
C LEU A 462 -4.06 24.52 14.35
N VAL A 463 -3.89 25.74 14.87
CA VAL A 463 -2.60 26.44 14.88
C VAL A 463 -1.58 25.71 15.76
N ILE A 464 -2.00 25.21 16.93
CA ILE A 464 -1.14 24.41 17.83
C ILE A 464 -0.66 23.16 17.10
N TYR A 465 -1.58 22.42 16.46
CA TYR A 465 -1.25 21.21 15.73
C TYR A 465 -0.27 21.46 14.58
N GLN A 466 -0.54 22.48 13.75
CA GLN A 466 0.34 22.89 12.66
C GLN A 466 1.73 23.30 13.16
N GLY A 467 1.79 24.01 14.30
CA GLY A 467 3.04 24.38 14.95
C GLY A 467 3.85 23.17 15.38
N LYS A 468 3.19 22.19 16.02
CA LYS A 468 3.82 20.94 16.46
C LYS A 468 4.32 20.10 15.29
N ILE A 469 3.56 20.00 14.19
CA ILE A 469 4.01 19.30 12.97
C ILE A 469 5.24 19.94 12.34
N LYS A 470 5.31 21.27 12.32
CA LYS A 470 6.51 21.98 11.83
C LYS A 470 7.73 21.70 12.69
N GLU A 471 7.54 21.50 13.99
CA GLU A 471 8.61 21.10 14.92
C GLU A 471 9.28 19.78 14.51
N PHE A 472 8.56 18.90 13.81
CA PHE A 472 9.06 17.65 13.22
C PHE A 472 9.68 17.79 11.84
N LYS A 473 9.71 18.99 11.27
CA LYS A 473 10.02 19.21 9.84
C LYS A 473 9.10 18.42 8.90
N ALA A 474 7.90 18.07 9.37
CA ALA A 474 6.87 17.40 8.58
C ALA A 474 6.01 18.45 7.86
N ASP A 475 5.55 18.09 6.66
CA ASP A 475 4.73 18.97 5.83
C ASP A 475 3.24 18.76 6.13
N TYR A 476 2.61 19.74 6.77
CA TYR A 476 1.19 19.74 7.09
C TYR A 476 0.30 19.48 5.87
N SER A 477 0.70 19.96 4.67
CA SER A 477 -0.09 19.78 3.45
C SER A 477 -0.20 18.32 3.00
N LYS A 478 0.72 17.46 3.46
CA LYS A 478 0.76 16.03 3.15
C LYS A 478 -0.06 15.17 4.12
N ILE A 479 -0.58 15.78 5.19
CA ILE A 479 -1.44 15.07 6.15
C ILE A 479 -2.80 14.81 5.50
N ASN A 480 -3.26 13.57 5.60
CA ASN A 480 -4.57 13.21 5.10
C ASN A 480 -5.66 13.88 5.96
N LYS A 481 -6.29 14.90 5.36
CA LYS A 481 -7.36 15.68 6.00
C LYS A 481 -8.61 14.88 6.37
N GLN A 482 -8.77 13.70 5.78
CA GLN A 482 -9.93 12.84 6.03
C GLN A 482 -9.74 11.90 7.23
N VAL A 483 -8.62 11.94 7.94
CA VAL A 483 -8.47 11.13 9.16
C VAL A 483 -9.32 11.72 10.29
N LYS A 484 -9.91 10.89 11.16
CA LYS A 484 -10.62 11.33 12.37
C LYS A 484 -9.67 12.09 13.28
N ALA A 485 -10.13 13.23 13.79
CA ALA A 485 -9.29 14.16 14.51
C ALA A 485 -8.72 13.59 15.82
N GLY A 486 -9.45 12.68 16.50
CA GLY A 486 -9.00 12.02 17.72
C GLY A 486 -7.76 11.14 17.56
N TYR A 487 -7.44 10.68 16.34
CA TYR A 487 -6.22 9.90 16.06
C TYR A 487 -4.95 10.77 16.04
N LEU A 488 -5.08 12.05 15.71
CA LEU A 488 -3.94 12.92 15.39
C LEU A 488 -3.00 13.21 16.57
N PRO A 489 -3.48 13.50 17.80
CA PRO A 489 -2.59 13.73 18.94
C PRO A 489 -1.74 12.51 19.28
N GLN A 490 -2.30 11.30 19.20
CA GLN A 490 -1.59 10.06 19.49
C GLN A 490 -0.48 9.81 18.47
N ASP A 491 -0.78 9.93 17.18
CA ASP A 491 0.21 9.79 16.09
C ASP A 491 1.38 10.76 16.27
N LEU A 492 1.07 12.00 16.67
CA LEU A 492 2.06 13.04 16.89
C LEU A 492 2.93 12.79 18.14
N ILE A 493 2.33 12.36 19.26
CA ILE A 493 3.07 12.03 20.49
C ILE A 493 4.00 10.83 20.25
N VAL A 494 3.53 9.81 19.54
CA VAL A 494 4.34 8.65 19.14
C VAL A 494 5.53 9.11 18.28
N ALA A 495 5.30 9.98 17.30
CA ALA A 495 6.37 10.56 16.49
C ALA A 495 7.36 11.39 17.32
N TYR A 496 6.87 12.14 18.32
CA TYR A 496 7.68 12.97 19.23
C TYR A 496 8.62 12.11 20.05
N ASN A 497 8.08 11.05 20.65
CA ASN A 497 8.87 10.10 21.40
C ASN A 497 9.83 9.31 20.49
N ALA A 498 9.48 9.03 19.23
CA ALA A 498 10.40 8.39 18.29
C ALA A 498 11.54 9.29 17.84
N THR A 499 11.32 10.61 17.79
CA THR A 499 12.33 11.59 17.37
C THR A 499 13.29 11.92 18.50
N TYR A 500 12.79 12.02 19.73
CA TYR A 500 13.55 12.55 20.87
C TYR A 500 13.83 11.53 21.98
N GLY A 501 13.20 10.36 21.96
CA GLY A 501 13.40 9.27 22.93
C GLY A 501 14.33 8.18 22.41
N LYS A 502 14.77 7.29 23.30
CA LYS A 502 15.67 6.16 22.96
C LYS A 502 14.95 5.11 22.08
N ASP A 503 15.56 4.80 20.92
CA ASP A 503 15.22 3.70 19.99
C ASP A 503 13.81 3.63 19.36
N GLY A 504 12.96 4.63 19.60
CA GLY A 504 11.60 4.68 19.07
C GLY A 504 10.68 3.66 19.72
N LEU A 505 9.44 4.08 20.02
CA LEU A 505 8.50 3.35 20.89
C LEU A 505 7.88 2.07 20.26
N ARG A 506 8.64 1.31 19.48
CA ARG A 506 8.18 0.08 18.82
C ARG A 506 8.15 -1.13 19.76
N TYR A 507 8.83 -1.07 20.90
CA TYR A 507 9.05 -2.21 21.79
C TYR A 507 8.05 -2.24 22.95
N THR A 508 6.75 -2.02 22.66
CA THR A 508 5.72 -2.05 23.70
C THR A 508 5.52 -3.46 24.27
N PRO A 509 5.16 -3.62 25.56
CA PRO A 509 4.97 -4.93 26.17
C PRO A 509 3.92 -5.79 25.47
N ASP A 510 2.83 -5.19 24.99
CA ASP A 510 1.79 -5.89 24.22
C ASP A 510 2.31 -6.48 22.90
N LEU A 511 3.15 -5.75 22.16
CA LEU A 511 3.82 -6.26 20.96
C LEU A 511 4.84 -7.34 21.31
N TYR A 512 5.53 -7.22 22.44
CA TYR A 512 6.45 -8.25 22.92
C TYR A 512 5.73 -9.56 23.23
N PHE A 513 4.65 -9.53 24.01
CA PHE A 513 3.91 -10.76 24.32
C PHE A 513 3.16 -11.33 23.11
N PHE A 514 2.78 -10.49 22.15
CA PHE A 514 2.30 -10.95 20.85
C PHE A 514 3.37 -11.73 20.07
N ASP A 515 4.59 -11.19 19.98
CA ASP A 515 5.71 -11.87 19.32
C ASP A 515 6.09 -13.17 20.05
N GLU A 516 6.13 -13.13 21.39
CA GLU A 516 6.41 -14.29 22.23
C GLU A 516 5.35 -15.38 22.08
N ALA A 517 4.06 -15.03 22.07
CA ALA A 517 2.97 -15.97 21.84
C ALA A 517 3.14 -16.74 20.54
N ARG A 518 3.51 -16.04 19.46
CA ARG A 518 3.75 -16.64 18.16
C ARG A 518 5.00 -17.51 18.13
N LYS A 519 6.13 -17.04 18.69
CA LYS A 519 7.39 -17.80 18.78
C LYS A 519 7.19 -19.10 19.55
N SER A 520 6.46 -19.02 20.65
CA SER A 520 6.09 -20.14 21.52
C SER A 520 4.88 -20.94 21.01
N LYS A 521 4.28 -20.57 19.87
CA LYS A 521 3.07 -21.20 19.27
C LYS A 521 1.90 -21.35 20.25
N LYS A 522 1.78 -20.43 21.22
CA LYS A 522 0.63 -20.36 22.13
C LYS A 522 -0.55 -19.73 21.39
N ASN A 523 -1.76 -20.14 21.75
CA ASN A 523 -2.96 -19.57 21.17
C ASN A 523 -3.22 -18.17 21.75
N ILE A 524 -3.64 -17.25 20.89
CA ILE A 524 -3.90 -15.85 21.23
C ILE A 524 -5.41 -15.65 21.32
N ILE A 525 -5.87 -15.08 22.43
CA ILE A 525 -7.27 -14.74 22.66
C ILE A 525 -7.39 -13.22 22.71
N VAL A 526 -8.27 -12.65 21.90
CA VAL A 526 -8.57 -11.21 21.96
C VAL A 526 -9.62 -10.96 23.06
N ILE A 527 -9.27 -10.20 24.09
CA ILE A 527 -10.16 -9.93 25.23
C ILE A 527 -11.30 -8.97 24.87
N GLY A 528 -11.15 -8.13 23.85
CA GLY A 528 -12.13 -7.12 23.46
C GLY A 528 -12.65 -7.31 22.04
N ASP A 529 -13.36 -6.29 21.55
CA ASP A 529 -13.53 -6.08 20.12
C ASP A 529 -12.50 -5.02 19.70
N MET A 530 -11.42 -5.48 19.07
CA MET A 530 -10.29 -4.63 18.65
C MET A 530 -10.74 -3.39 17.86
N TYR A 531 -11.72 -3.54 16.96
CA TYR A 531 -12.17 -2.47 16.09
C TYR A 531 -13.05 -1.49 16.83
N LYS A 532 -13.93 -1.99 17.71
CA LYS A 532 -14.73 -1.14 18.57
C LYS A 532 -13.88 -0.35 19.57
N ASN A 533 -12.86 -0.99 20.13
CA ASN A 533 -11.90 -0.34 21.03
C ASN A 533 -11.20 0.82 20.33
N LEU A 534 -10.68 0.58 19.12
CA LEU A 534 -10.04 1.61 18.31
C LEU A 534 -11.02 2.73 17.96
N GLU A 535 -12.24 2.39 17.54
CA GLU A 535 -13.27 3.38 17.21
C GLU A 535 -13.59 4.28 18.40
N ASP A 536 -13.84 3.70 19.59
CA ASP A 536 -14.17 4.47 20.80
C ASP A 536 -13.03 5.41 21.22
N GLN A 537 -11.77 5.06 20.95
CA GLN A 537 -10.60 5.89 21.28
C GLN A 537 -10.40 7.07 20.32
N ILE A 538 -10.93 7.02 19.09
CA ILE A 538 -10.65 8.05 18.06
C ILE A 538 -11.90 8.78 17.57
N ASP A 539 -13.09 8.24 17.79
CA ASP A 539 -14.39 8.82 17.44
C ASP A 539 -14.92 9.69 18.59
N LEU A 540 -14.14 10.72 18.92
CA LEU A 540 -14.36 11.56 20.09
C LEU A 540 -15.25 12.76 19.74
N PRO A 541 -16.03 13.30 20.70
CA PRO A 541 -16.72 14.57 20.53
C PRO A 541 -15.76 15.71 20.20
N ASP A 542 -16.20 16.66 19.37
CA ASP A 542 -15.37 17.81 18.93
C ASP A 542 -14.74 18.57 20.11
N GLU A 543 -15.45 18.74 21.22
CA GLU A 543 -14.92 19.40 22.43
C GLU A 543 -13.71 18.64 23.03
N VAL A 544 -13.77 17.31 23.04
CA VAL A 544 -12.70 16.46 23.57
C VAL A 544 -11.50 16.46 22.64
N VAL A 545 -11.73 16.34 21.32
CA VAL A 545 -10.67 16.43 20.31
C VAL A 545 -9.98 17.79 20.39
N ASP A 546 -10.75 18.88 20.45
CA ASP A 546 -10.23 20.23 20.52
C ASP A 546 -9.37 20.44 21.78
N ALA A 547 -9.84 19.92 22.92
CA ALA A 547 -9.08 19.94 24.17
C ALA A 547 -7.79 19.11 24.08
N GLN A 548 -7.85 17.87 23.56
CA GLN A 548 -6.67 17.02 23.35
C GLN A 548 -5.62 17.72 22.46
N MET A 549 -6.08 18.40 21.41
CA MET A 549 -5.20 19.10 20.49
C MET A 549 -4.55 20.32 21.14
N LYS A 550 -5.28 21.06 21.98
CA LYS A 550 -4.74 22.21 22.73
C LYS A 550 -3.72 21.78 23.79
N LEU A 551 -3.90 20.62 24.43
CA LEU A 551 -2.94 20.09 25.40
C LEU A 551 -1.55 19.86 24.79
N LEU A 552 -1.45 19.64 23.48
CA LEU A 552 -0.15 19.53 22.78
C LEU A 552 0.72 20.78 22.94
N LYS A 553 0.14 21.95 23.24
CA LYS A 553 0.89 23.18 23.58
C LYS A 553 1.90 22.93 24.70
N TYR A 554 1.55 22.07 25.66
CA TYR A 554 2.37 21.74 26.84
C TYR A 554 3.20 20.47 26.65
N PHE A 555 3.19 19.85 25.46
CA PHE A 555 3.98 18.67 25.17
C PHE A 555 5.24 19.05 24.37
N ASN A 556 6.43 18.80 24.93
CA ASN A 556 7.71 19.18 24.35
C ASN A 556 8.83 18.15 24.64
N LYS A 557 10.08 18.48 24.32
CA LYS A 557 11.23 17.59 24.57
C LYS A 557 11.38 17.17 26.05
N GLU A 558 11.08 18.05 27.00
CA GLU A 558 11.10 17.70 28.44
C GLU A 558 9.95 16.76 28.80
N SER A 559 8.79 16.86 28.14
CA SER A 559 7.71 15.87 28.27
C SER A 559 8.15 14.46 27.86
N VAL A 560 9.03 14.34 26.86
CA VAL A 560 9.62 13.05 26.48
C VAL A 560 10.52 12.50 27.58
N ALA A 561 11.37 13.35 28.18
CA ALA A 561 12.21 12.94 29.31
C ALA A 561 11.37 12.49 30.52
N LYS A 562 10.26 13.19 30.81
CA LYS A 562 9.29 12.74 31.82
C LYS A 562 8.63 11.40 31.47
N THR A 563 8.38 11.15 30.19
CA THR A 563 7.86 9.88 29.69
C THR A 563 8.88 8.74 29.85
N GLU A 564 10.18 9.01 29.68
CA GLU A 564 11.25 8.04 29.98
C GLU A 564 11.33 7.70 31.48
N ILE A 565 11.10 8.67 32.36
CA ILE A 565 11.02 8.42 33.81
C ILE A 565 9.85 7.48 34.15
N ALA A 566 8.70 7.67 33.52
CA ALA A 566 7.56 6.76 33.71
C ALA A 566 7.88 5.31 33.28
N LEU A 567 8.68 5.14 32.22
CA LEU A 567 9.14 3.82 31.80
C LEU A 567 10.04 3.15 32.84
N GLU A 568 10.91 3.91 33.53
CA GLU A 568 11.74 3.38 34.61
C GLU A 568 10.90 2.91 35.82
N GLU A 569 9.86 3.68 36.19
CA GLU A 569 8.93 3.27 37.25
C GLU A 569 8.15 2.01 36.86
N TRP A 570 7.73 1.92 35.61
CA TRP A 570 7.10 0.71 35.09
C TRP A 570 8.03 -0.49 35.14
N LYS A 571 9.32 -0.35 34.78
CA LYS A 571 10.30 -1.46 34.84
C LYS A 571 10.42 -2.04 36.26
N ASN A 572 10.27 -1.17 37.28
CA ASN A 572 10.27 -1.54 38.69
C ASN A 572 8.94 -2.12 39.21
N GLY A 573 7.90 -2.17 38.37
CA GLY A 573 6.56 -2.63 38.73
C GLY A 573 5.72 -1.60 39.50
N ASN A 574 6.15 -0.33 39.53
CA ASN A 574 5.46 0.78 40.20
C ASN A 574 4.46 1.45 39.25
N ILE A 575 3.32 0.80 39.02
CA ILE A 575 2.28 1.26 38.09
C ILE A 575 1.70 2.64 38.48
N ASP A 576 1.37 2.85 39.75
CA ASP A 576 0.84 4.14 40.26
C ASP A 576 1.79 5.31 39.94
N GLU A 577 3.09 5.10 40.20
CA GLU A 577 4.08 6.14 39.95
C GLU A 577 4.31 6.33 38.44
N ALA A 578 4.32 5.26 37.65
CA ALA A 578 4.42 5.36 36.20
C ALA A 578 3.26 6.16 35.59
N ASP A 579 2.02 5.89 36.01
CA ASP A 579 0.83 6.60 35.54
C ASP A 579 0.81 8.06 36.05
N ASN A 580 1.22 8.31 37.30
CA ASN A 580 1.39 9.67 37.82
C ASN A 580 2.40 10.48 37.00
N LYS A 581 3.54 9.87 36.64
CA LYS A 581 4.57 10.52 35.80
C LYS A 581 4.09 10.75 34.38
N LEU A 582 3.28 9.86 33.81
CA LEU A 582 2.64 10.07 32.51
C LEU A 582 1.61 11.20 32.56
N ASN A 583 0.85 11.32 33.65
CA ASN A 583 -0.11 12.41 33.83
C ASN A 583 0.59 13.76 34.03
N ASP A 584 1.75 13.79 34.70
CA ASP A 584 2.57 15.00 34.89
C ASP A 584 3.54 15.28 33.71
N ARG A 585 3.47 14.53 32.60
CA ARG A 585 4.40 14.70 31.48
C ARG A 585 4.27 16.07 30.79
N TYR A 586 3.14 16.74 30.93
CA TYR A 586 2.93 18.06 30.36
C TYR A 586 3.75 19.12 31.11
N VAL A 587 4.47 19.95 30.36
CA VAL A 587 5.27 21.06 30.91
C VAL A 587 4.41 22.31 30.88
N VAL A 588 3.84 22.66 32.02
CA VAL A 588 2.83 23.71 32.16
C VAL A 588 3.44 24.96 32.82
N PRO A 589 3.51 26.10 32.12
CA PRO A 589 3.94 27.36 32.73
C PRO A 589 3.00 27.80 33.88
N ALA A 590 3.53 28.45 34.91
CA ALA A 590 2.76 28.82 36.11
C ALA A 590 1.47 29.62 35.81
N GLY A 591 1.51 30.54 34.84
CA GLY A 591 0.35 31.34 34.43
C GLY A 591 -0.69 30.61 33.57
N GLU A 592 -0.41 29.37 33.14
CA GLU A 592 -1.26 28.59 32.25
C GLU A 592 -1.91 27.39 32.96
N ARG A 593 -1.65 27.23 34.27
CA ARG A 593 -2.09 26.05 35.03
C ARG A 593 -3.60 25.88 35.06
N GLU A 594 -4.35 26.96 35.28
CA GLU A 594 -5.82 26.92 35.27
C GLU A 594 -6.38 26.49 33.91
N ASN A 595 -5.78 26.96 32.81
CA ASN A 595 -6.19 26.58 31.46
C ASN A 595 -5.87 25.11 31.16
N PHE A 596 -4.67 24.66 31.55
CA PHE A 596 -4.29 23.26 31.46
C PHE A 596 -5.26 22.37 32.24
N ASP A 597 -5.56 22.69 33.51
CA ASP A 597 -6.42 21.88 34.35
C ASP A 597 -7.85 21.78 33.78
N LYS A 598 -8.38 22.86 33.20
CA LYS A 598 -9.66 22.83 32.47
C LYS A 598 -9.64 21.89 31.27
N LEU A 599 -8.64 22.02 30.40
CA LEU A 599 -8.51 21.17 29.21
C LEU A 599 -8.29 19.70 29.58
N ASN A 600 -7.43 19.45 30.57
CA ASN A 600 -7.11 18.11 31.07
C ASN A 600 -8.33 17.45 31.71
N THR A 601 -9.16 18.20 32.43
CA THR A 601 -10.42 17.70 33.01
C THR A 601 -11.40 17.24 31.92
N ILE A 602 -11.52 17.97 30.81
CA ILE A 602 -12.39 17.58 29.68
C ILE A 602 -11.94 16.23 29.12
N VAL A 603 -10.65 16.08 28.86
CA VAL A 603 -10.08 14.86 28.26
C VAL A 603 -10.16 13.69 29.24
N ASN A 604 -9.75 13.89 30.50
CA ASN A 604 -9.75 12.83 31.51
C ASN A 604 -11.14 12.32 31.81
N LYS A 605 -12.14 13.19 31.95
CA LYS A 605 -13.53 12.77 32.17
C LYS A 605 -14.06 11.86 31.06
N TYR A 606 -13.67 12.14 29.81
CA TYR A 606 -14.06 11.30 28.69
C TYR A 606 -13.30 9.97 28.69
N ASN A 607 -11.99 9.99 28.94
CA ASN A 607 -11.17 8.78 29.05
C ASN A 607 -11.65 7.86 30.18
N GLU A 608 -11.93 8.40 31.37
CA GLU A 608 -12.48 7.66 32.52
C GLU A 608 -13.80 6.96 32.16
N SER A 609 -14.65 7.58 31.34
CA SER A 609 -15.91 6.99 30.90
C SER A 609 -15.70 5.77 30.00
N ILE A 610 -14.69 5.82 29.13
CA ILE A 610 -14.28 4.71 28.27
C ILE A 610 -13.60 3.62 29.09
N GLU A 611 -12.70 4.00 29.98
CA GLU A 611 -11.99 3.10 30.89
C GLU A 611 -12.96 2.32 31.76
N THR A 612 -13.93 2.98 32.39
CA THR A 612 -14.97 2.33 33.21
C THR A 612 -15.73 1.25 32.43
N LYS A 613 -16.06 1.52 31.16
CA LYS A 613 -16.73 0.57 30.27
C LYS A 613 -15.85 -0.68 30.04
N TYR A 614 -14.57 -0.49 29.71
CA TYR A 614 -13.65 -1.59 29.41
C TYR A 614 -13.20 -2.36 30.65
N ILE A 615 -12.97 -1.67 31.77
CA ILE A 615 -12.70 -2.28 33.08
C ILE A 615 -13.79 -3.29 33.43
N LYS A 616 -15.07 -2.89 33.33
CA LYS A 616 -16.19 -3.80 33.60
C LYS A 616 -16.20 -4.99 32.64
N GLN A 617 -16.05 -4.74 31.34
CA GLN A 617 -16.08 -5.80 30.32
C GLN A 617 -14.93 -6.81 30.50
N TYR A 618 -13.71 -6.31 30.73
CA TYR A 618 -12.51 -7.13 30.88
C TYR A 618 -12.53 -7.88 32.19
N THR A 619 -12.98 -7.26 33.29
CA THR A 619 -13.16 -7.94 34.58
C THR A 619 -14.06 -9.17 34.45
N GLU A 620 -15.21 -9.05 33.78
CA GLU A 620 -16.12 -10.20 33.60
C GLU A 620 -15.48 -11.32 32.76
N LYS A 621 -14.72 -10.97 31.72
CA LYS A 621 -14.01 -11.97 30.90
C LYS A 621 -12.90 -12.66 31.67
N ILE A 622 -12.13 -11.91 32.46
CA ILE A 622 -11.03 -12.44 33.29
C ILE A 622 -11.60 -13.34 34.40
N ASP A 623 -12.69 -12.95 35.05
CA ASP A 623 -13.39 -13.79 36.02
C ASP A 623 -13.92 -15.07 35.36
N GLY A 624 -14.39 -14.98 34.11
CA GLY A 624 -14.74 -16.13 33.28
C GLY A 624 -13.56 -17.09 33.06
N TYR A 625 -12.36 -16.58 32.77
CA TYR A 625 -11.15 -17.39 32.59
C TYR A 625 -10.74 -18.13 33.87
N LEU A 626 -10.98 -17.56 35.05
CA LEU A 626 -10.72 -18.23 36.33
C LEU A 626 -11.65 -19.43 36.57
N ASN A 627 -12.79 -19.51 35.89
CA ASN A 627 -13.70 -20.65 35.94
C ASN A 627 -13.37 -21.73 34.89
N ASP A 628 -12.46 -21.45 33.95
CA ASP A 628 -11.91 -22.44 33.03
C ASP A 628 -10.81 -23.27 33.74
N LYS A 629 -10.53 -24.47 33.25
CA LYS A 629 -9.42 -25.33 33.72
C LYS A 629 -8.07 -24.95 33.10
N LYS A 630 -8.05 -24.06 32.12
CA LYS A 630 -6.84 -23.59 31.44
C LYS A 630 -6.11 -22.51 32.24
N LYS A 631 -4.80 -22.39 32.00
CA LYS A 631 -3.97 -21.30 32.54
C LYS A 631 -3.81 -20.14 31.55
N TYR A 632 -4.04 -18.91 32.00
CA TYR A 632 -4.01 -17.73 31.15
C TYR A 632 -2.91 -16.75 31.55
N PHE A 633 -2.28 -16.12 30.55
CA PHE A 633 -1.45 -14.94 30.71
C PHE A 633 -2.13 -13.77 30.03
N VAL A 634 -2.64 -12.82 30.80
CA VAL A 634 -3.51 -11.73 30.33
C VAL A 634 -2.73 -10.42 30.29
N VAL A 635 -2.59 -9.82 29.11
CA VAL A 635 -1.89 -8.55 28.92
C VAL A 635 -2.89 -7.45 28.61
N ILE A 636 -2.93 -6.42 29.45
CA ILE A 636 -3.91 -5.33 29.39
C ILE A 636 -3.20 -4.00 29.68
N PRO A 637 -3.60 -2.89 29.05
CA PRO A 637 -3.11 -1.56 29.37
C PRO A 637 -3.16 -1.21 30.86
N THR A 638 -2.13 -0.53 31.35
CA THR A 638 -2.01 -0.14 32.77
C THR A 638 -3.18 0.72 33.25
N ASN A 639 -3.72 1.59 32.40
CA ASN A 639 -4.85 2.47 32.73
C ASN A 639 -6.16 1.73 33.05
N TYR A 640 -6.28 0.44 32.73
CA TYR A 640 -7.42 -0.37 33.16
C TYR A 640 -7.16 -1.16 34.46
N LEU A 641 -5.90 -1.27 34.88
CA LEU A 641 -5.50 -2.13 35.99
C LEU A 641 -5.56 -1.43 37.34
N ASP A 642 -5.14 -0.17 37.40
CA ASP A 642 -5.07 0.60 38.64
C ASP A 642 -6.13 1.72 38.74
N GLY A 643 -6.36 2.21 39.95
CA GLY A 643 -7.35 3.24 40.28
C GLY A 643 -8.47 2.76 41.20
N GLY A 644 -9.29 3.71 41.67
CA GLY A 644 -10.38 3.49 42.63
C GLY A 644 -11.38 2.41 42.24
N ASP A 645 -11.51 2.07 40.95
CA ASP A 645 -12.40 1.02 40.41
C ASP A 645 -11.69 0.06 39.41
N GLY A 646 -10.35 0.00 39.39
CA GLY A 646 -9.57 -0.78 38.41
C GLY A 646 -9.84 -2.29 38.41
N ILE A 647 -9.41 -3.01 37.35
CA ILE A 647 -9.63 -4.46 37.21
C ILE A 647 -9.10 -5.24 38.41
N ILE A 648 -7.93 -4.86 38.95
CA ILE A 648 -7.33 -5.55 40.10
C ILE A 648 -8.23 -5.44 41.34
N LYS A 649 -8.79 -4.26 41.62
CA LYS A 649 -9.72 -4.07 42.73
C LYS A 649 -11.04 -4.82 42.47
N SER A 650 -11.58 -4.71 41.27
CA SER A 650 -12.84 -5.37 40.87
C SER A 650 -12.76 -6.90 41.00
N LEU A 651 -11.60 -7.51 40.70
CA LEU A 651 -11.38 -8.95 40.89
C LEU A 651 -11.26 -9.34 42.37
N LYS A 652 -10.66 -8.50 43.23
CA LYS A 652 -10.67 -8.73 44.70
C LYS A 652 -12.09 -8.72 45.25
N GLU A 653 -12.92 -7.77 44.82
CA GLU A 653 -14.33 -7.69 45.22
C GLU A 653 -15.15 -8.90 44.76
N LYS A 654 -14.78 -9.52 43.63
CA LYS A 654 -15.33 -10.80 43.15
C LYS A 654 -14.77 -12.04 43.87
N GLY A 655 -13.99 -11.87 44.94
CA GLY A 655 -13.48 -12.94 45.79
C GLY A 655 -12.18 -13.59 45.31
N CYS A 656 -11.42 -12.94 44.41
CA CYS A 656 -10.12 -13.43 43.98
C CYS A 656 -9.01 -13.04 44.96
N THR A 657 -8.05 -13.94 45.17
CA THR A 657 -6.79 -13.62 45.85
C THR A 657 -5.81 -13.05 44.84
N ILE A 658 -5.20 -11.91 45.15
CA ILE A 658 -4.27 -11.22 44.25
C ILE A 658 -2.92 -11.05 44.94
N GLU A 659 -1.87 -11.49 44.24
CA GLU A 659 -0.47 -11.36 44.65
C GLU A 659 0.29 -10.57 43.57
N GLN A 660 0.88 -9.42 43.93
CA GLN A 660 1.74 -8.68 43.02
C GLN A 660 3.12 -9.34 42.96
N ILE A 661 3.62 -9.61 41.76
CA ILE A 661 4.94 -10.19 41.53
C ILE A 661 5.91 -9.03 41.31
N ARG A 662 6.94 -8.95 42.16
CA ARG A 662 8.01 -7.95 42.11
C ARG A 662 9.36 -8.60 41.93
#